data_AF-A0A5B8IB24-F1
#
_entry.id   AF-A0A5B8IB24-F1
#
_cell.length_a   1.000
_cell.length_b   1.000
_cell.length_c   1.000
_cell.angle_alpha   90.00
_cell.angle_beta   90.00
_cell.angle_gamma   90.00
#
_symmetry.space_group_name_H-M   'P 1'
#
loop_
_entity.id
_entity.type
_entity.pdbx_description
1 polymer ?
#
loop_
_entity_poly.entity_id
_entity_poly.type
_entity_poly.pdbx_seq_one_letter_code
_entity_poly.pdbx_strand_id
1 'polypeptide(L)'
;MGILSIDSARAFFHGGRLTKYKGTVASIAPALGIVIAVSPTASQAGACLPNATEFVCSGPSAGPGLDPKIEESADSPTFVTESGFANDVDTETSISITATGSGGASFSDAYGAYVKGGVGGLFIRNEEGGSVNVDVTGTFIGQTTDNTSTEHAGIGVYNDAAGQDITITSSGEARGGAHGIYANNNGSGSISVTSTGDAIGTGGSYSYGIRAQGGVTSTTIDIQTEGLSSGGGYGVSAYSLGSGDITITTDGQSVSSDGMAVRARHEGDGNIFITTNAVSTGGSQGVRAEARGDGDIVIKTNADATSSASLSATDASIGIYGYSTGLGSISVTQTGSTTTASGAEFGIYAGNQGGGHISISAEGEVEATDPASGIGIYAQNQDMDGDVSVAVSGAVSGISGVQLTNLGTGDGRVDLSGTATGSGGTALDFLNVSGKSHLVLRDGWMLDGQALAQLGDTDDLLEITGPDDSSIDLSMLGDDMASSGIIGFENFLKSGDVVWTATGTQTGGGFLTGQIAAGELILDDATLLMDAEATPFEVAAGAILRATGESRISGSLHNGGTVTMQDRTPGDRLFVDGDYSAGSALNVDAVLGDDSSASDILDVAGNTSGTTDVFVTNNGGVGALTQQGIPVVLVAGQSDGEFLLGAGDYQDSGENVLVAGAFSYRLMQNDDGGWYLKSAATPLSSPPLPTPTDDTPDNKPDDTPDDKPDDTPDDKPDDRGTPGGSVGGTPPPPEFQPGAPVYEVYPQVLWALNDLPTLYQRVGARHESQFGLGPAELTGSDFADKVWVRLEGEHLDLEPDDSTTLTEFDIDTTKLQFGADFASDENSEVVFVLGVNGYVGQAFADTKSSYGDGSIDATGYGIGITGTWYGDAGGYIDLQGQYSVFDSELKSDVVGSLSSDSDGEGYAVSIEAGKLLSDLNWTGEWDLTPQAQLIYARASFDDFEGPFGETVSTNQTDSLRLRLGTSIDRVRQAENGEDWSHYYGLANLYYEFLDRPGVIVDGIELIGEADRLWGELALGGNYAWDDGRYAIYGEAGFGMGLDNPADQFSVQATLGFRMRW
;
A
#
# COMPACT_ATOMS: atom_id res chain seq x y z
N MET A 1 -1.55 38.94 15.78
CA MET A 1 -1.59 40.24 15.08
C MET A 1 -2.50 40.06 13.86
N GLY A 2 -3.65 40.75 13.81
CA GLY A 2 -4.75 40.39 12.91
C GLY A 2 -5.01 41.34 11.74
N ILE A 3 -5.70 40.78 10.73
CA ILE A 3 -6.92 41.32 10.07
C ILE A 3 -6.79 42.38 8.93
N LEU A 4 -7.48 42.05 7.81
CA LEU A 4 -8.11 42.86 6.72
C LEU A 4 -7.21 43.55 5.66
N SER A 5 -7.70 43.91 4.47
CA SER A 5 -8.31 43.24 3.29
C SER A 5 -8.45 44.32 2.18
N ILE A 6 -8.57 43.92 0.89
CA ILE A 6 -9.39 44.55 -0.20
C ILE A 6 -8.88 45.94 -0.74
N ASP A 7 -8.83 46.31 -2.04
CA ASP A 7 -9.47 45.83 -3.28
C ASP A 7 -8.82 46.40 -4.59
N SER A 8 -9.08 45.68 -5.70
CA SER A 8 -9.50 46.14 -7.05
C SER A 8 -8.66 47.05 -7.98
N ALA A 9 -8.36 46.51 -9.17
CA ALA A 9 -8.48 47.24 -10.44
C ALA A 9 -8.91 46.32 -11.61
N ARG A 10 -9.98 46.73 -12.30
CA ARG A 10 -10.66 46.10 -13.44
C ARG A 10 -9.95 46.39 -14.77
N ALA A 11 -9.97 45.44 -15.72
CA ALA A 11 -9.92 45.77 -17.15
C ALA A 11 -10.78 44.80 -17.98
N PHE A 12 -11.61 45.41 -18.83
CA PHE A 12 -12.58 44.86 -19.79
C PHE A 12 -11.92 44.12 -20.96
N PHE A 13 -12.55 43.06 -21.49
CA PHE A 13 -12.87 42.92 -22.92
C PHE A 13 -14.12 42.04 -23.12
N HIS A 14 -15.03 42.49 -23.97
CA HIS A 14 -16.28 41.85 -24.39
C HIS A 14 -16.27 41.70 -25.92
N GLY A 15 -16.86 40.61 -26.42
CA GLY A 15 -17.22 40.40 -27.84
C GLY A 15 -16.60 39.12 -28.42
N GLY A 16 -17.32 38.16 -28.98
CA GLY A 16 -18.75 38.05 -29.28
C GLY A 16 -19.10 36.60 -29.61
N ARG A 17 -20.36 36.23 -29.32
CA ARG A 17 -21.00 34.95 -29.67
C ARG A 17 -21.39 34.95 -31.15
N LEU A 18 -21.17 33.83 -31.83
CA LEU A 18 -21.86 33.46 -33.08
C LEU A 18 -22.26 31.98 -33.00
N THR A 19 -23.50 31.73 -32.60
CA THR A 19 -24.21 30.46 -32.80
C THR A 19 -24.89 30.49 -34.16
N LYS A 20 -24.73 29.43 -34.97
CA LYS A 20 -25.41 29.28 -36.26
C LYS A 20 -26.41 28.13 -36.17
N TYR A 21 -27.67 28.45 -36.47
CA TYR A 21 -28.85 27.60 -36.38
C TYR A 21 -29.04 26.76 -37.65
N LYS A 22 -29.67 25.60 -37.49
CA LYS A 22 -30.09 24.61 -38.50
C LYS A 22 -30.98 25.20 -39.60
N GLY A 23 -30.92 24.59 -40.80
CA GLY A 23 -31.92 24.76 -41.85
C GLY A 23 -31.94 23.55 -42.78
N THR A 24 -33.02 22.77 -42.71
CA THR A 24 -33.39 21.70 -43.65
C THR A 24 -34.68 22.09 -44.38
N VAL A 25 -34.91 21.39 -45.49
CA VAL A 25 -36.13 21.30 -46.33
C VAL A 25 -36.12 22.14 -47.61
N ALA A 26 -35.81 21.42 -48.68
CA ALA A 26 -36.14 21.73 -50.06
C ALA A 26 -37.62 21.40 -50.35
N SER A 27 -38.32 22.24 -51.13
CA SER A 27 -39.32 21.80 -52.12
C SER A 27 -39.90 22.95 -52.98
N ILE A 28 -39.77 22.75 -54.30
CA ILE A 28 -40.74 22.98 -55.41
C ILE A 28 -41.02 24.43 -55.93
N ALA A 29 -40.25 24.77 -56.98
CA ALA A 29 -40.62 25.15 -58.38
C ALA A 29 -41.60 26.31 -58.72
N PRO A 30 -41.66 26.78 -60.00
CA PRO A 30 -40.58 27.24 -60.88
C PRO A 30 -40.89 28.64 -61.49
N ALA A 31 -39.86 29.35 -61.96
CA ALA A 31 -40.03 30.54 -62.80
C ALA A 31 -39.41 30.29 -64.19
N LEU A 32 -40.26 30.41 -65.21
CA LEU A 32 -39.94 30.33 -66.64
C LEU A 32 -38.80 31.26 -67.03
N GLY A 33 -37.71 30.68 -67.51
CA GLY A 33 -36.70 31.33 -68.34
C GLY A 33 -36.45 30.45 -69.56
N ILE A 34 -37.08 30.81 -70.68
CA ILE A 34 -36.82 30.17 -71.98
C ILE A 34 -35.40 30.56 -72.40
N VAL A 35 -34.47 29.62 -72.29
CA VAL A 35 -33.20 29.62 -73.03
C VAL A 35 -33.35 28.54 -74.10
N ILE A 36 -33.21 28.94 -75.35
CA ILE A 36 -33.14 28.04 -76.50
C ILE A 36 -31.89 27.17 -76.30
N ALA A 37 -32.08 25.92 -75.88
CA ALA A 37 -31.04 24.92 -75.89
C ALA A 37 -30.72 24.58 -77.36
N VAL A 38 -29.65 25.18 -77.87
CA VAL A 38 -28.90 24.59 -78.96
C VAL A 38 -28.17 23.41 -78.33
N SER A 39 -28.49 22.19 -78.73
CA SER A 39 -27.76 20.99 -78.34
C SER A 39 -26.28 21.20 -78.69
N PRO A 40 -25.32 21.10 -77.75
CA PRO A 40 -23.94 20.91 -78.14
C PRO A 40 -23.87 19.51 -78.78
N THR A 41 -23.60 19.48 -80.07
CA THR A 41 -23.18 18.25 -80.75
C THR A 41 -21.83 17.84 -80.20
N ALA A 42 -21.70 16.58 -79.81
CA ALA A 42 -20.51 15.96 -79.25
C ALA A 42 -19.22 16.31 -80.02
N SER A 43 -18.17 16.68 -79.30
CA SER A 43 -16.80 16.70 -79.82
C SER A 43 -16.22 15.29 -79.71
N GLN A 44 -15.26 14.92 -80.57
CA GLN A 44 -14.81 13.55 -80.84
C GLN A 44 -13.40 13.28 -80.25
N ALA A 45 -13.08 12.02 -79.92
CA ALA A 45 -11.75 11.61 -79.45
C ALA A 45 -10.75 11.65 -80.62
N GLY A 46 -9.48 11.99 -80.36
CA GLY A 46 -8.43 11.95 -81.38
C GLY A 46 -8.20 10.54 -81.95
N ALA A 47 -7.24 10.39 -82.88
CA ALA A 47 -6.90 9.10 -83.47
C ALA A 47 -5.67 8.49 -82.79
N CYS A 48 -5.67 7.17 -82.58
CA CYS A 48 -4.49 6.40 -82.19
C CYS A 48 -3.82 5.84 -83.44
N LEU A 49 -2.64 6.37 -83.80
CA LEU A 49 -1.91 5.94 -84.99
C LEU A 49 -0.67 5.13 -84.59
N PRO A 50 -0.34 4.04 -85.32
CA PRO A 50 0.84 3.24 -85.03
C PRO A 50 2.13 4.06 -85.28
N ASN A 51 3.04 4.03 -84.31
CA ASN A 51 4.36 4.65 -84.31
C ASN A 51 5.41 3.64 -83.80
N ALA A 52 6.11 2.99 -84.73
CA ALA A 52 7.17 2.00 -84.49
C ALA A 52 6.76 0.80 -83.61
N THR A 53 6.69 0.98 -82.29
CA THR A 53 6.41 -0.05 -81.28
C THR A 53 5.18 0.26 -80.44
N GLU A 54 4.56 1.43 -80.61
CA GLU A 54 3.41 1.89 -79.83
C GLU A 54 2.36 2.54 -80.74
N PHE A 55 1.14 2.73 -80.24
CA PHE A 55 0.10 3.55 -80.82
C PHE A 55 0.07 4.87 -80.06
N VAL A 56 0.31 5.97 -80.78
CA VAL A 56 0.28 7.31 -80.19
C VAL A 56 -1.10 7.92 -80.43
N CYS A 57 -1.85 8.12 -79.36
CA CYS A 57 -3.18 8.70 -79.35
C CYS A 57 -3.08 10.22 -79.21
N SER A 58 -3.33 10.94 -80.29
CA SER A 58 -3.08 12.39 -80.36
C SER A 58 -4.18 13.14 -81.12
N GLY A 59 -4.28 14.44 -80.85
CA GLY A 59 -5.11 15.39 -81.60
C GLY A 59 -6.51 15.68 -81.00
N PRO A 60 -7.01 16.93 -81.15
CA PRO A 60 -8.40 17.31 -80.86
C PRO A 60 -9.35 17.05 -82.06
N SER A 61 -10.67 16.98 -81.79
CA SER A 61 -11.75 16.65 -82.75
C SER A 61 -11.66 17.32 -84.13
N ALA A 62 -11.76 16.55 -85.22
CA ALA A 62 -11.83 17.07 -86.59
C ALA A 62 -13.27 17.15 -87.14
N GLY A 63 -14.14 17.93 -86.50
CA GLY A 63 -15.47 18.27 -87.01
C GLY A 63 -16.50 17.11 -87.10
N PRO A 64 -17.81 17.42 -87.08
CA PRO A 64 -18.85 16.39 -86.89
C PRO A 64 -19.04 15.47 -88.10
N GLY A 65 -19.06 14.15 -87.86
CA GLY A 65 -19.89 13.21 -88.64
C GLY A 65 -19.21 12.02 -89.32
N LEU A 66 -17.92 11.77 -89.13
CA LEU A 66 -17.23 10.60 -89.67
C LEU A 66 -16.02 10.23 -88.78
N ASP A 67 -16.21 9.57 -87.63
CA ASP A 67 -15.09 9.06 -86.83
C ASP A 67 -15.08 7.53 -86.67
N PRO A 68 -13.90 6.90 -86.74
CA PRO A 68 -13.71 5.46 -86.55
C PRO A 68 -13.66 5.10 -85.06
N LYS A 69 -14.30 3.99 -84.73
CA LYS A 69 -14.18 3.27 -83.46
C LYS A 69 -12.70 3.00 -83.16
N ILE A 70 -12.20 3.34 -81.96
CA ILE A 70 -10.90 2.84 -81.48
C ILE A 70 -11.14 1.41 -81.00
N GLU A 71 -11.24 0.50 -81.97
CA GLU A 71 -11.28 -0.94 -81.79
C GLU A 71 -10.02 -1.51 -82.41
N GLU A 72 -9.02 -1.74 -81.58
CA GLU A 72 -7.72 -2.20 -82.03
C GLU A 72 -7.49 -3.63 -81.57
N SER A 73 -7.22 -4.49 -82.55
CA SER A 73 -6.82 -5.89 -82.35
C SER A 73 -5.40 -6.07 -82.84
N ALA A 74 -4.47 -6.36 -81.92
CA ALA A 74 -3.04 -6.46 -82.20
C ALA A 74 -2.34 -7.47 -81.29
N ASP A 75 -1.17 -7.97 -81.72
CA ASP A 75 -0.39 -8.99 -81.02
C ASP A 75 0.05 -8.56 -79.60
N SER A 76 0.65 -7.37 -79.45
CA SER A 76 1.02 -6.85 -78.12
C SER A 76 0.98 -5.31 -78.11
N PRO A 77 -0.23 -4.72 -78.11
CA PRO A 77 -0.37 -3.28 -78.31
C PRO A 77 0.04 -2.47 -77.07
N THR A 78 0.72 -1.35 -77.33
CA THR A 78 1.06 -0.33 -76.32
C THR A 78 0.47 1.00 -76.80
N PHE A 79 -0.38 1.63 -76.00
CA PHE A 79 -1.02 2.91 -76.29
C PHE A 79 -0.51 4.01 -75.35
N VAL A 80 -0.16 5.16 -75.90
CA VAL A 80 0.25 6.35 -75.14
C VAL A 80 -0.53 7.56 -75.62
N THR A 81 -1.06 8.38 -74.71
CA THR A 81 -1.74 9.63 -75.07
C THR A 81 -0.75 10.78 -75.21
N GLU A 82 -1.09 11.76 -76.06
CA GLU A 82 -0.43 13.06 -76.12
C GLU A 82 -1.37 14.19 -75.67
N SER A 83 -0.78 15.35 -75.34
CA SER A 83 -1.54 16.55 -75.02
C SER A 83 -2.58 16.89 -76.10
N GLY A 84 -3.84 17.05 -75.68
CA GLY A 84 -4.95 17.39 -76.56
C GLY A 84 -5.80 16.20 -77.03
N PHE A 85 -5.41 14.97 -76.69
CA PHE A 85 -6.24 13.79 -76.89
C PHE A 85 -7.47 13.81 -75.96
N ALA A 86 -8.66 13.64 -76.53
CA ALA A 86 -9.94 13.51 -75.83
C ALA A 86 -10.22 14.62 -74.79
N ASN A 87 -10.19 15.89 -75.19
CA ASN A 87 -10.62 17.02 -74.34
C ASN A 87 -12.13 17.29 -74.52
N ASP A 88 -12.97 16.73 -73.64
CA ASP A 88 -14.45 16.93 -73.60
C ASP A 88 -15.21 16.24 -74.75
N VAL A 89 -15.17 14.91 -74.74
CA VAL A 89 -15.66 14.06 -75.83
C VAL A 89 -16.82 13.18 -75.38
N ASP A 90 -17.98 13.29 -76.05
CA ASP A 90 -19.11 12.37 -75.92
C ASP A 90 -19.03 11.40 -77.11
N THR A 91 -18.15 10.40 -77.02
CA THR A 91 -18.01 9.40 -78.08
C THR A 91 -19.21 8.46 -78.06
N GLU A 92 -19.87 8.25 -79.21
CA GLU A 92 -20.85 7.16 -79.36
C GLU A 92 -20.22 5.75 -79.17
N THR A 93 -18.89 5.66 -79.05
CA THR A 93 -18.11 4.40 -78.98
C THR A 93 -17.06 4.41 -77.88
N SER A 94 -16.84 3.28 -77.20
CA SER A 94 -15.78 3.07 -76.19
C SER A 94 -14.36 3.00 -76.79
N ILE A 95 -13.31 3.23 -75.98
CA ILE A 95 -11.96 2.76 -76.30
C ILE A 95 -11.92 1.27 -75.97
N SER A 96 -11.80 0.41 -76.99
CA SER A 96 -11.79 -1.05 -76.83
C SER A 96 -10.53 -1.64 -77.46
N ILE A 97 -9.72 -2.32 -76.65
CA ILE A 97 -8.44 -2.91 -77.06
C ILE A 97 -8.54 -4.43 -76.88
N THR A 98 -8.21 -5.19 -77.92
CA THR A 98 -8.08 -6.65 -77.84
C THR A 98 -6.64 -7.07 -78.15
N ALA A 99 -5.91 -7.53 -77.15
CA ALA A 99 -4.58 -8.10 -77.33
C ALA A 99 -4.69 -9.58 -77.69
N THR A 100 -4.19 -9.94 -78.87
CA THR A 100 -4.29 -11.28 -79.46
C THR A 100 -2.94 -12.02 -79.50
N GLY A 101 -1.95 -11.56 -78.75
CA GLY A 101 -0.61 -12.16 -78.74
C GLY A 101 -0.03 -12.31 -77.35
N SER A 102 1.13 -12.95 -77.27
CA SER A 102 1.71 -13.41 -76.00
C SER A 102 2.30 -12.33 -75.07
N GLY A 103 2.39 -11.07 -75.54
CA GLY A 103 3.04 -9.97 -74.81
C GLY A 103 2.10 -9.06 -74.00
N GLY A 104 0.78 -9.26 -74.08
CA GLY A 104 -0.21 -8.48 -73.33
C GLY A 104 -0.53 -7.11 -73.94
N ALA A 105 -0.96 -6.16 -73.11
CA ALA A 105 -1.36 -4.82 -73.54
C ALA A 105 -0.89 -3.73 -72.57
N SER A 106 -0.69 -2.52 -73.06
CA SER A 106 -0.57 -1.36 -72.17
C SER A 106 -1.30 -0.13 -72.70
N PHE A 107 -1.85 0.67 -71.78
CA PHE A 107 -2.47 1.95 -72.06
C PHE A 107 -2.01 2.97 -71.02
N SER A 108 -1.37 4.05 -71.46
CA SER A 108 -0.87 5.12 -70.61
C SER A 108 -1.45 6.47 -71.02
N ASP A 109 -2.12 7.13 -70.08
CA ASP A 109 -2.59 8.51 -70.22
C ASP A 109 -1.93 9.44 -69.20
N ALA A 110 -0.94 10.20 -69.66
CA ALA A 110 -0.18 11.16 -68.84
C ALA A 110 -0.72 12.60 -68.91
N TYR A 111 -1.77 12.86 -69.71
CA TYR A 111 -2.21 14.22 -70.04
C TYR A 111 -3.66 14.51 -69.62
N GLY A 112 -4.29 13.65 -68.82
CA GLY A 112 -5.60 13.89 -68.25
C GLY A 112 -6.74 13.83 -69.28
N ALA A 113 -6.79 12.77 -70.08
CA ALA A 113 -7.83 12.58 -71.09
C ALA A 113 -9.24 12.59 -70.47
N TYR A 114 -10.23 13.14 -71.16
CA TYR A 114 -11.65 13.05 -70.77
C TYR A 114 -12.42 12.22 -71.81
N VAL A 115 -12.72 10.98 -71.47
CA VAL A 115 -13.37 10.01 -72.35
C VAL A 115 -14.76 9.68 -71.81
N LYS A 116 -15.80 9.89 -72.63
CA LYS A 116 -17.15 9.39 -72.34
C LYS A 116 -17.61 8.48 -73.47
N GLY A 117 -17.54 7.17 -73.25
CA GLY A 117 -17.88 6.15 -74.24
C GLY A 117 -19.32 5.67 -74.15
N GLY A 118 -19.91 5.34 -75.31
CA GLY A 118 -21.29 4.86 -75.42
C GLY A 118 -21.57 3.47 -74.82
N VAL A 119 -20.52 2.68 -74.52
CA VAL A 119 -20.58 1.36 -73.87
C VAL A 119 -19.70 1.37 -72.62
N GLY A 120 -18.38 1.39 -72.75
CA GLY A 120 -17.40 1.60 -71.66
C GLY A 120 -16.51 2.83 -71.88
N GLY A 121 -15.77 3.27 -70.86
CA GLY A 121 -14.77 4.33 -71.01
C GLY A 121 -13.50 3.83 -71.71
N LEU A 122 -12.74 2.97 -71.00
CA LEU A 122 -11.62 2.18 -71.49
C LEU A 122 -11.87 0.70 -71.20
N PHE A 123 -11.81 -0.17 -72.20
CA PHE A 123 -11.93 -1.62 -72.03
C PHE A 123 -10.78 -2.35 -72.74
N ILE A 124 -10.05 -3.21 -72.02
CA ILE A 124 -8.96 -4.02 -72.56
C ILE A 124 -9.27 -5.51 -72.33
N ARG A 125 -9.28 -6.29 -73.41
CA ARG A 125 -9.35 -7.75 -73.38
C ARG A 125 -8.01 -8.34 -73.84
N ASN A 126 -7.46 -9.29 -73.09
CA ASN A 126 -6.23 -10.00 -73.44
C ASN A 126 -6.54 -11.50 -73.63
N GLU A 127 -6.37 -12.00 -74.86
CA GLU A 127 -6.81 -13.34 -75.28
C GLU A 127 -5.69 -14.38 -75.28
N GLU A 128 -4.45 -14.01 -75.64
CA GLU A 128 -3.37 -14.98 -75.90
C GLU A 128 -2.17 -14.96 -74.92
N GLY A 129 -1.97 -13.90 -74.12
CA GLY A 129 -1.02 -13.95 -72.99
C GLY A 129 -0.37 -12.62 -72.57
N GLY A 130 0.56 -12.65 -71.61
CA GLY A 130 1.28 -11.47 -71.10
C GLY A 130 0.48 -10.63 -70.10
N SER A 131 1.09 -9.57 -69.57
CA SER A 131 0.49 -8.69 -68.55
C SER A 131 -0.22 -7.48 -69.18
N VAL A 132 -1.26 -6.97 -68.53
CA VAL A 132 -1.97 -5.75 -68.93
C VAL A 132 -1.67 -4.63 -67.94
N ASN A 133 -1.15 -3.51 -68.45
CA ASN A 133 -0.83 -2.33 -67.64
C ASN A 133 -1.67 -1.12 -68.09
N VAL A 134 -2.49 -0.58 -67.20
CA VAL A 134 -3.27 0.64 -67.40
C VAL A 134 -2.75 1.69 -66.41
N ASP A 135 -2.32 2.85 -66.90
CA ASP A 135 -1.90 3.99 -66.09
C ASP A 135 -2.57 5.24 -66.62
N VAL A 136 -3.59 5.74 -65.93
CA VAL A 136 -4.42 6.84 -66.43
C VAL A 136 -4.57 7.97 -65.41
N THR A 137 -4.37 9.19 -65.90
CA THR A 137 -4.56 10.44 -65.14
C THR A 137 -5.89 11.13 -65.45
N GLY A 138 -6.52 10.75 -66.56
CA GLY A 138 -7.78 11.28 -67.05
C GLY A 138 -9.06 10.68 -66.47
N THR A 139 -10.19 11.27 -66.86
CA THR A 139 -11.54 10.83 -66.53
C THR A 139 -12.09 9.88 -67.60
N PHE A 140 -12.51 8.68 -67.20
CA PHE A 140 -13.05 7.63 -68.09
C PHE A 140 -14.47 7.25 -67.67
N ILE A 141 -15.44 7.61 -68.50
CA ILE A 141 -16.87 7.42 -68.26
C ILE A 141 -17.44 6.45 -69.29
N GLY A 142 -17.96 5.31 -68.85
CA GLY A 142 -18.76 4.38 -69.65
C GLY A 142 -20.26 4.71 -69.62
N GLN A 143 -21.08 3.83 -70.18
CA GLN A 143 -22.54 3.97 -70.14
C GLN A 143 -23.04 3.89 -68.69
N THR A 144 -23.67 4.94 -68.17
CA THR A 144 -24.01 5.04 -66.73
C THR A 144 -25.38 4.47 -66.35
N THR A 145 -26.23 4.11 -67.33
CA THR A 145 -27.62 3.68 -67.08
C THR A 145 -27.83 2.17 -67.16
N ASP A 146 -26.89 1.42 -67.72
CA ASP A 146 -27.01 -0.02 -67.95
C ASP A 146 -25.93 -0.77 -67.16
N ASN A 147 -26.34 -1.76 -66.36
CA ASN A 147 -25.50 -2.59 -65.51
C ASN A 147 -25.39 -4.05 -65.99
N THR A 148 -25.93 -4.36 -67.17
CA THR A 148 -26.07 -5.76 -67.64
C THR A 148 -24.79 -6.35 -68.22
N SER A 149 -23.83 -5.51 -68.63
CA SER A 149 -22.56 -5.93 -69.22
C SER A 149 -21.37 -5.39 -68.41
N THR A 150 -20.35 -6.22 -68.22
CA THR A 150 -19.06 -5.81 -67.62
C THR A 150 -18.28 -4.84 -68.49
N GLU A 151 -18.60 -4.76 -69.78
CA GLU A 151 -18.06 -3.77 -70.72
C GLU A 151 -18.55 -2.34 -70.41
N HIS A 152 -19.59 -2.18 -69.57
CA HIS A 152 -20.09 -0.88 -69.12
C HIS A 152 -19.30 -0.31 -67.93
N ALA A 153 -17.99 -0.59 -67.89
CA ALA A 153 -17.09 -0.05 -66.90
C ALA A 153 -16.54 1.33 -67.31
N GLY A 154 -16.17 2.16 -66.34
CA GLY A 154 -15.32 3.32 -66.60
C GLY A 154 -13.96 2.88 -67.14
N ILE A 155 -13.29 2.00 -66.39
CA ILE A 155 -12.08 1.28 -66.80
C ILE A 155 -12.31 -0.22 -66.59
N GLY A 156 -12.13 -1.02 -67.63
CA GLY A 156 -12.30 -2.47 -67.59
C GLY A 156 -11.10 -3.21 -68.18
N VAL A 157 -10.58 -4.21 -67.47
CA VAL A 157 -9.53 -5.11 -67.95
C VAL A 157 -9.96 -6.56 -67.75
N TYR A 158 -9.80 -7.37 -68.79
CA TYR A 158 -10.15 -8.78 -68.81
C TYR A 158 -9.02 -9.61 -69.41
N ASN A 159 -8.38 -10.45 -68.59
CA ASN A 159 -7.46 -11.49 -69.06
C ASN A 159 -8.20 -12.83 -69.20
N ASP A 160 -8.09 -13.43 -70.38
CA ASP A 160 -8.41 -14.85 -70.62
C ASP A 160 -7.34 -15.76 -69.99
N ALA A 161 -7.53 -17.08 -70.10
CA ALA A 161 -6.76 -18.10 -69.36
C ALA A 161 -5.23 -18.08 -69.55
N ALA A 162 -4.73 -17.47 -70.63
CA ALA A 162 -3.28 -17.35 -70.90
C ALA A 162 -2.66 -16.05 -70.35
N GLY A 163 -3.47 -15.10 -69.86
CA GLY A 163 -3.01 -13.83 -69.34
C GLY A 163 -2.14 -13.97 -68.08
N GLN A 164 -1.35 -12.94 -67.80
CA GLN A 164 -0.54 -12.84 -66.59
C GLN A 164 -1.10 -11.77 -65.67
N ASP A 165 -0.35 -10.71 -65.37
CA ASP A 165 -0.75 -9.71 -64.38
C ASP A 165 -1.73 -8.69 -64.97
N ILE A 166 -2.60 -8.14 -64.14
CA ILE A 166 -3.37 -6.92 -64.42
C ILE A 166 -2.90 -5.86 -63.44
N THR A 167 -2.44 -4.73 -63.94
CA THR A 167 -2.13 -3.54 -63.14
C THR A 167 -2.95 -2.37 -63.67
N ILE A 168 -3.77 -1.77 -62.81
CA ILE A 168 -4.57 -0.57 -63.11
C ILE A 168 -4.21 0.52 -62.11
N THR A 169 -3.65 1.63 -62.59
CA THR A 169 -3.46 2.86 -61.82
C THR A 169 -4.38 3.94 -62.41
N SER A 170 -5.32 4.44 -61.61
CA SER A 170 -6.27 5.49 -62.01
C SER A 170 -6.20 6.65 -61.04
N SER A 171 -5.68 7.79 -61.48
CA SER A 171 -5.69 9.03 -60.67
C SER A 171 -6.80 10.01 -61.06
N GLY A 172 -7.45 9.78 -62.21
CA GLY A 172 -8.70 10.45 -62.57
C GLY A 172 -9.93 9.60 -62.26
N GLU A 173 -11.10 10.19 -62.48
CA GLU A 173 -12.40 9.56 -62.21
C GLU A 173 -12.70 8.42 -63.21
N ALA A 174 -13.05 7.24 -62.69
CA ALA A 174 -13.53 6.11 -63.47
C ALA A 174 -15.01 5.84 -63.13
N ARG A 175 -15.91 6.10 -64.09
CA ARG A 175 -17.36 5.96 -63.88
C ARG A 175 -18.00 5.03 -64.89
N GLY A 176 -18.82 4.08 -64.45
CA GLY A 176 -19.57 3.20 -65.35
C GLY A 176 -20.92 2.77 -64.77
N GLY A 177 -21.79 2.22 -65.62
CA GLY A 177 -23.09 1.72 -65.21
C GLY A 177 -22.97 0.41 -64.45
N ALA A 178 -22.09 -0.49 -64.89
CA ALA A 178 -21.79 -1.73 -64.16
C ALA A 178 -20.70 -1.49 -63.10
N HIS A 179 -19.56 -0.92 -63.49
CA HIS A 179 -18.39 -0.79 -62.63
C HIS A 179 -17.70 0.56 -62.82
N GLY A 180 -17.16 1.17 -61.77
CA GLY A 180 -16.17 2.25 -61.94
C GLY A 180 -14.90 1.67 -62.57
N ILE A 181 -14.28 0.73 -61.84
CA ILE A 181 -13.13 -0.06 -62.28
C ILE A 181 -13.47 -1.56 -62.22
N TYR A 182 -13.18 -2.29 -63.29
CA TYR A 182 -13.34 -3.74 -63.39
C TYR A 182 -12.01 -4.40 -63.79
N ALA A 183 -11.56 -5.39 -63.02
CA ALA A 183 -10.40 -6.21 -63.31
C ALA A 183 -10.74 -7.69 -63.16
N ASN A 184 -10.59 -8.48 -64.21
CA ASN A 184 -10.81 -9.92 -64.17
C ASN A 184 -9.62 -10.67 -64.74
N ASN A 185 -8.99 -11.50 -63.92
CA ASN A 185 -7.85 -12.32 -64.34
C ASN A 185 -8.18 -13.81 -64.26
N ASN A 186 -8.45 -14.43 -65.42
CA ASN A 186 -8.56 -15.88 -65.51
C ASN A 186 -7.20 -16.58 -65.72
N GLY A 187 -6.12 -15.81 -65.84
CA GLY A 187 -4.75 -16.28 -66.03
C GLY A 187 -4.03 -16.63 -64.72
N SER A 188 -2.69 -16.70 -64.78
CA SER A 188 -1.85 -17.10 -63.63
C SER A 188 -1.22 -15.95 -62.84
N GLY A 189 -1.40 -14.71 -63.28
CA GLY A 189 -0.81 -13.53 -62.63
C GLY A 189 -1.64 -12.93 -61.51
N SER A 190 -1.18 -11.79 -61.00
CA SER A 190 -1.85 -11.00 -59.96
C SER A 190 -2.82 -9.96 -60.54
N ILE A 191 -3.72 -9.43 -59.71
CA ILE A 191 -4.48 -8.21 -59.98
C ILE A 191 -4.01 -7.14 -58.99
N SER A 192 -3.61 -5.97 -59.49
CA SER A 192 -3.28 -4.80 -58.70
C SER A 192 -4.07 -3.60 -59.21
N VAL A 193 -4.89 -2.99 -58.35
CA VAL A 193 -5.69 -1.81 -58.66
C VAL A 193 -5.37 -0.69 -57.67
N THR A 194 -4.84 0.42 -58.15
CA THR A 194 -4.61 1.64 -57.37
C THR A 194 -5.48 2.76 -57.93
N SER A 195 -6.45 3.24 -57.15
CA SER A 195 -7.36 4.33 -57.54
C SER A 195 -7.22 5.52 -56.61
N THR A 196 -6.52 6.57 -57.05
CA THR A 196 -6.48 7.85 -56.30
C THR A 196 -7.60 8.81 -56.74
N GLY A 197 -8.18 8.58 -57.91
CA GLY A 197 -9.43 9.19 -58.35
C GLY A 197 -10.67 8.39 -57.93
N ASP A 198 -11.85 9.00 -58.11
CA ASP A 198 -13.13 8.37 -57.77
C ASP A 198 -13.46 7.20 -58.71
N ALA A 199 -13.87 6.06 -58.15
CA ALA A 199 -14.33 4.88 -58.88
C ALA A 199 -15.83 4.66 -58.60
N ILE A 200 -16.69 4.94 -59.59
CA ILE A 200 -18.14 5.04 -59.37
C ILE A 200 -18.95 4.14 -60.33
N GLY A 201 -19.66 3.18 -59.75
CA GLY A 201 -20.73 2.40 -60.38
C GLY A 201 -22.10 3.06 -60.18
N THR A 202 -22.88 3.28 -61.24
CA THR A 202 -24.15 4.03 -61.16
C THR A 202 -25.42 3.22 -61.45
N GLY A 203 -25.30 1.99 -61.95
CA GLY A 203 -26.44 1.20 -62.42
C GLY A 203 -27.24 0.46 -61.33
N GLY A 204 -27.48 1.07 -60.17
CA GLY A 204 -28.31 0.48 -59.10
C GLY A 204 -27.65 -0.73 -58.39
N SER A 205 -28.44 -1.62 -57.80
CA SER A 205 -28.01 -2.67 -56.84
C SER A 205 -26.92 -3.65 -57.30
N TYR A 206 -26.64 -3.75 -58.60
CA TYR A 206 -25.60 -4.63 -59.14
C TYR A 206 -24.34 -3.88 -59.58
N SER A 207 -24.25 -2.58 -59.29
CA SER A 207 -23.11 -1.77 -59.67
C SER A 207 -22.02 -1.75 -58.59
N TYR A 208 -20.77 -1.61 -59.03
CA TYR A 208 -19.59 -1.64 -58.15
C TYR A 208 -18.74 -0.38 -58.35
N GLY A 209 -18.15 0.17 -57.30
CA GLY A 209 -17.08 1.16 -57.47
C GLY A 209 -15.86 0.49 -58.10
N ILE A 210 -15.27 -0.47 -57.39
CA ILE A 210 -14.17 -1.31 -57.87
C ILE A 210 -14.55 -2.79 -57.74
N ARG A 211 -14.30 -3.57 -58.80
CA ARG A 211 -14.48 -5.03 -58.79
C ARG A 211 -13.25 -5.75 -59.35
N ALA A 212 -12.61 -6.56 -58.52
CA ALA A 212 -11.50 -7.45 -58.90
C ALA A 212 -11.91 -8.93 -58.78
N GLN A 213 -11.62 -9.73 -59.81
CA GLN A 213 -11.96 -11.15 -59.85
C GLN A 213 -10.77 -12.01 -60.33
N GLY A 214 -10.26 -12.85 -59.45
CA GLY A 214 -9.18 -13.81 -59.73
C GLY A 214 -9.73 -15.22 -59.98
N GLY A 215 -9.30 -15.84 -61.08
CA GLY A 215 -9.59 -17.23 -61.42
C GLY A 215 -8.80 -18.23 -60.57
N VAL A 216 -8.99 -19.53 -60.83
CA VAL A 216 -8.37 -20.63 -60.05
C VAL A 216 -6.84 -20.65 -60.06
N THR A 217 -6.22 -20.03 -61.07
CA THR A 217 -4.76 -19.95 -61.20
C THR A 217 -4.19 -18.59 -60.82
N SER A 218 -5.03 -17.59 -60.54
CA SER A 218 -4.54 -16.26 -60.17
C SER A 218 -3.83 -16.32 -58.81
N THR A 219 -2.82 -15.48 -58.65
CA THR A 219 -2.06 -15.41 -57.39
C THR A 219 -2.73 -14.43 -56.44
N THR A 220 -2.35 -13.16 -56.45
CA THR A 220 -2.82 -12.16 -55.48
C THR A 220 -3.82 -11.19 -56.09
N ILE A 221 -4.70 -10.63 -55.25
CA ILE A 221 -5.51 -9.45 -55.56
C ILE A 221 -5.15 -8.36 -54.58
N ASP A 222 -4.67 -7.22 -55.07
CA ASP A 222 -4.34 -6.05 -54.27
C ASP A 222 -5.15 -4.84 -54.77
N ILE A 223 -5.90 -4.21 -53.87
CA ILE A 223 -6.71 -3.03 -54.18
C ILE A 223 -6.35 -1.92 -53.19
N GLN A 224 -5.91 -0.78 -53.70
CA GLN A 224 -5.70 0.45 -52.92
C GLN A 224 -6.56 1.58 -53.49
N THR A 225 -7.35 2.26 -52.65
CA THR A 225 -8.19 3.39 -53.07
C THR A 225 -8.02 4.58 -52.14
N GLU A 226 -7.65 5.75 -52.68
CA GLU A 226 -7.64 7.04 -51.98
C GLU A 226 -8.85 7.91 -52.35
N GLY A 227 -9.42 7.70 -53.54
CA GLY A 227 -10.65 8.35 -54.00
C GLY A 227 -11.93 7.68 -53.49
N LEU A 228 -13.09 8.28 -53.76
CA LEU A 228 -14.39 7.68 -53.44
C LEU A 228 -14.61 6.41 -54.27
N SER A 229 -14.84 5.28 -53.61
CA SER A 229 -15.29 4.04 -54.24
C SER A 229 -16.77 3.81 -53.96
N SER A 230 -17.64 4.04 -54.96
CA SER A 230 -19.09 4.00 -54.78
C SER A 230 -19.76 3.06 -55.77
N GLY A 231 -20.67 2.20 -55.29
CA GLY A 231 -21.54 1.38 -56.13
C GLY A 231 -22.90 1.15 -55.48
N GLY A 232 -23.88 0.63 -56.20
CA GLY A 232 -25.15 0.25 -55.58
C GLY A 232 -25.07 -1.08 -54.85
N GLY A 233 -24.32 -2.04 -55.39
CA GLY A 233 -24.06 -3.34 -54.76
C GLY A 233 -22.84 -3.30 -53.86
N TYR A 234 -21.71 -2.80 -54.37
CA TYR A 234 -20.47 -2.73 -53.58
C TYR A 234 -19.66 -1.47 -53.85
N GLY A 235 -19.06 -0.89 -52.81
CA GLY A 235 -18.03 0.14 -53.00
C GLY A 235 -16.78 -0.48 -53.61
N VAL A 236 -16.19 -1.43 -52.89
CA VAL A 236 -15.05 -2.25 -53.32
C VAL A 236 -15.38 -3.73 -53.16
N SER A 237 -15.11 -4.54 -54.19
CA SER A 237 -15.23 -6.00 -54.11
C SER A 237 -14.05 -6.74 -54.72
N ALA A 238 -13.47 -7.66 -53.95
CA ALA A 238 -12.49 -8.64 -54.42
C ALA A 238 -13.05 -10.06 -54.28
N TYR A 239 -12.85 -10.90 -55.30
CA TYR A 239 -13.25 -12.30 -55.32
C TYR A 239 -12.13 -13.16 -55.91
N SER A 240 -11.62 -14.13 -55.15
CA SER A 240 -10.56 -15.04 -55.60
C SER A 240 -10.99 -16.50 -55.53
N LEU A 241 -10.75 -17.23 -56.63
CA LEU A 241 -10.77 -18.68 -56.69
C LEU A 241 -9.36 -19.30 -56.56
N GLY A 242 -8.32 -18.46 -56.60
CA GLY A 242 -6.91 -18.86 -56.57
C GLY A 242 -6.41 -19.12 -55.15
N SER A 243 -5.09 -19.27 -54.99
CA SER A 243 -4.47 -19.61 -53.70
C SER A 243 -3.63 -18.47 -53.10
N GLY A 244 -3.60 -17.29 -53.71
CA GLY A 244 -2.85 -16.14 -53.17
C GLY A 244 -3.78 -15.10 -52.55
N ASP A 245 -3.17 -14.25 -51.73
CA ASP A 245 -3.90 -13.37 -50.82
C ASP A 245 -4.76 -12.31 -51.51
N ILE A 246 -5.85 -11.91 -50.83
CA ILE A 246 -6.60 -10.70 -51.12
C ILE A 246 -6.18 -9.62 -50.13
N THR A 247 -5.72 -8.47 -50.63
CA THR A 247 -5.45 -7.26 -49.85
C THR A 247 -6.33 -6.12 -50.35
N ILE A 248 -7.05 -5.46 -49.45
CA ILE A 248 -7.84 -4.26 -49.73
C ILE A 248 -7.45 -3.17 -48.73
N THR A 249 -7.01 -2.02 -49.23
CA THR A 249 -6.75 -0.81 -48.44
C THR A 249 -7.60 0.35 -48.95
N THR A 250 -8.44 0.92 -48.10
CA THR A 250 -9.29 2.07 -48.46
C THR A 250 -8.93 3.31 -47.65
N ASP A 251 -8.13 4.19 -48.24
CA ASP A 251 -7.82 5.53 -47.74
C ASP A 251 -8.90 6.56 -48.10
N GLY A 252 -9.70 6.27 -49.14
CA GLY A 252 -10.90 7.00 -49.52
C GLY A 252 -12.19 6.35 -49.03
N GLN A 253 -13.29 7.11 -49.05
CA GLN A 253 -14.60 6.61 -48.62
C GLN A 253 -15.05 5.44 -49.52
N SER A 254 -15.63 4.41 -48.90
CA SER A 254 -16.27 3.30 -49.61
C SER A 254 -17.77 3.30 -49.32
N VAL A 255 -18.60 3.40 -50.35
CA VAL A 255 -20.05 3.58 -50.19
C VAL A 255 -20.83 2.57 -51.04
N SER A 256 -21.79 1.91 -50.40
CA SER A 256 -22.80 1.10 -51.08
C SER A 256 -24.21 1.50 -50.65
N SER A 257 -25.15 1.63 -51.60
CA SER A 257 -26.53 2.01 -51.30
C SER A 257 -27.46 0.85 -50.95
N ASP A 258 -27.10 -0.38 -51.34
CA ASP A 258 -27.93 -1.59 -51.16
C ASP A 258 -27.11 -2.74 -50.53
N GLY A 259 -25.92 -3.02 -51.05
CA GLY A 259 -25.05 -4.09 -50.54
C GLY A 259 -23.96 -3.61 -49.59
N MET A 260 -22.71 -4.04 -49.79
CA MET A 260 -21.62 -3.89 -48.81
C MET A 260 -20.63 -2.81 -49.24
N ALA A 261 -20.15 -1.95 -48.33
CA ALA A 261 -19.16 -0.94 -48.73
C ALA A 261 -17.85 -1.57 -49.19
N VAL A 262 -17.30 -2.51 -48.40
CA VAL A 262 -16.09 -3.28 -48.75
C VAL A 262 -16.36 -4.77 -48.61
N ARG A 263 -15.99 -5.55 -49.63
CA ARG A 263 -16.14 -7.02 -49.63
C ARG A 263 -14.89 -7.73 -50.16
N ALA A 264 -14.40 -8.70 -49.40
CA ALA A 264 -13.46 -9.71 -49.88
C ALA A 264 -14.08 -11.11 -49.72
N ARG A 265 -13.95 -11.96 -50.74
CA ARG A 265 -14.29 -13.37 -50.64
C ARG A 265 -13.22 -14.24 -51.29
N HIS A 266 -12.74 -15.21 -50.54
CA HIS A 266 -11.67 -16.11 -50.95
C HIS A 266 -12.16 -17.57 -50.90
N GLU A 267 -12.11 -18.27 -52.03
CA GLU A 267 -12.54 -19.67 -52.13
C GLU A 267 -11.38 -20.68 -51.98
N GLY A 268 -10.13 -20.25 -52.21
CA GLY A 268 -8.93 -21.04 -51.96
C GLY A 268 -8.27 -20.74 -50.61
N ASP A 269 -6.97 -21.02 -50.48
CA ASP A 269 -6.25 -21.04 -49.20
C ASP A 269 -5.44 -19.75 -48.88
N GLY A 270 -5.60 -18.70 -49.68
CA GLY A 270 -4.97 -17.41 -49.46
C GLY A 270 -5.64 -16.61 -48.33
N ASN A 271 -4.88 -15.72 -47.71
CA ASN A 271 -5.37 -14.87 -46.63
C ASN A 271 -6.20 -13.70 -47.17
N ILE A 272 -7.04 -13.13 -46.32
CA ILE A 272 -7.77 -11.89 -46.58
C ILE A 272 -7.29 -10.81 -45.60
N PHE A 273 -6.75 -9.73 -46.14
CA PHE A 273 -6.39 -8.52 -45.41
C PHE A 273 -7.26 -7.35 -45.87
N ILE A 274 -8.05 -6.77 -44.96
CA ILE A 274 -8.82 -5.55 -45.23
C ILE A 274 -8.38 -4.47 -44.24
N THR A 275 -7.92 -3.32 -44.74
CA THR A 275 -7.67 -2.12 -43.94
C THR A 275 -8.51 -0.96 -44.46
N THR A 276 -9.37 -0.40 -43.61
CA THR A 276 -10.15 0.80 -43.95
C THR A 276 -9.67 1.98 -43.12
N ASN A 277 -9.08 2.99 -43.77
CA ASN A 277 -8.58 4.22 -43.16
C ASN A 277 -9.58 5.39 -43.28
N ALA A 278 -10.64 5.20 -44.07
CA ALA A 278 -11.76 6.13 -44.24
C ALA A 278 -13.10 5.42 -44.09
N VAL A 279 -14.17 6.21 -43.96
CA VAL A 279 -15.53 5.74 -43.70
C VAL A 279 -15.99 4.75 -44.76
N SER A 280 -16.49 3.60 -44.29
CA SER A 280 -17.12 2.54 -45.08
C SER A 280 -18.59 2.41 -44.71
N THR A 281 -19.49 2.83 -45.60
CA THR A 281 -20.95 2.80 -45.37
C THR A 281 -21.63 1.92 -46.41
N GLY A 282 -22.15 0.76 -46.00
CA GLY A 282 -22.94 -0.11 -46.86
C GLY A 282 -24.45 -0.02 -46.61
N GLY A 283 -25.26 -0.50 -47.54
CA GLY A 283 -26.71 -0.66 -47.35
C GLY A 283 -27.03 -1.81 -46.40
N SER A 284 -26.32 -2.94 -46.57
CA SER A 284 -26.40 -4.13 -45.70
C SER A 284 -25.20 -4.23 -44.76
N GLN A 285 -23.97 -4.06 -45.24
CA GLN A 285 -22.77 -4.22 -44.39
C GLN A 285 -21.68 -3.19 -44.66
N GLY A 286 -21.00 -2.71 -43.62
CA GLY A 286 -19.85 -1.81 -43.77
C GLY A 286 -18.67 -2.55 -44.43
N VAL A 287 -18.16 -3.56 -43.74
CA VAL A 287 -17.02 -4.38 -44.20
C VAL A 287 -17.35 -5.86 -44.08
N ARG A 288 -17.06 -6.65 -45.13
CA ARG A 288 -17.22 -8.11 -45.13
C ARG A 288 -15.99 -8.84 -45.67
N ALA A 289 -15.52 -9.82 -44.92
CA ALA A 289 -14.57 -10.84 -45.36
C ALA A 289 -15.18 -12.24 -45.22
N GLU A 290 -15.01 -13.08 -46.25
CA GLU A 290 -15.47 -14.47 -46.26
C GLU A 290 -14.39 -15.40 -46.82
N ALA A 291 -13.88 -16.32 -46.00
CA ALA A 291 -12.91 -17.33 -46.40
C ALA A 291 -13.56 -18.73 -46.41
N ARG A 292 -13.37 -19.48 -47.51
CA ARG A 292 -13.83 -20.88 -47.61
C ARG A 292 -12.70 -21.90 -47.53
N GLY A 293 -11.47 -21.50 -47.86
CA GLY A 293 -10.26 -22.29 -47.62
C GLY A 293 -9.56 -21.92 -46.31
N ASP A 294 -8.33 -22.39 -46.12
CA ASP A 294 -7.63 -22.37 -44.82
C ASP A 294 -6.89 -21.06 -44.48
N GLY A 295 -7.06 -20.01 -45.29
CA GLY A 295 -6.41 -18.71 -45.07
C GLY A 295 -7.05 -17.91 -43.94
N ASP A 296 -6.24 -17.06 -43.30
CA ASP A 296 -6.69 -16.17 -42.23
C ASP A 296 -7.49 -14.98 -42.76
N ILE A 297 -8.40 -14.47 -41.92
CA ILE A 297 -9.11 -13.21 -42.13
C ILE A 297 -8.58 -12.18 -41.14
N VAL A 298 -8.08 -11.05 -41.66
CA VAL A 298 -7.67 -9.89 -40.86
C VAL A 298 -8.40 -8.66 -41.35
N ILE A 299 -9.28 -8.10 -40.50
CA ILE A 299 -10.02 -6.86 -40.76
C ILE A 299 -9.54 -5.79 -39.79
N LYS A 300 -9.00 -4.70 -40.31
CA LYS A 300 -8.64 -3.50 -39.55
C LYS A 300 -9.48 -2.31 -40.02
N THR A 301 -10.19 -1.69 -39.10
CA THR A 301 -10.96 -0.46 -39.35
C THR A 301 -10.41 0.66 -38.49
N ASN A 302 -9.97 1.75 -39.12
CA ASN A 302 -9.43 2.95 -38.47
C ASN A 302 -10.38 4.16 -38.64
N ALA A 303 -11.57 3.92 -39.17
CA ALA A 303 -12.67 4.85 -39.38
C ALA A 303 -13.99 4.08 -39.31
N ASP A 304 -15.12 4.79 -39.39
CA ASP A 304 -16.45 4.20 -39.24
C ASP A 304 -16.72 3.09 -40.28
N ALA A 305 -17.23 1.96 -39.79
CA ALA A 305 -17.69 0.83 -40.60
C ALA A 305 -19.17 0.58 -40.29
N THR A 306 -20.04 1.11 -41.14
CA THR A 306 -21.47 1.27 -40.83
C THR A 306 -22.37 0.66 -41.90
N SER A 307 -23.53 0.15 -41.48
CA SER A 307 -24.65 -0.11 -42.38
C SER A 307 -25.71 0.99 -42.27
N SER A 308 -26.30 1.39 -43.39
CA SER A 308 -27.25 2.52 -43.45
C SER A 308 -28.72 2.10 -43.25
N ALA A 309 -28.98 0.89 -42.75
CA ALA A 309 -30.30 0.29 -42.55
C ALA A 309 -31.27 0.51 -43.74
N SER A 310 -30.99 -0.10 -44.89
CA SER A 310 -31.84 0.03 -46.10
C SER A 310 -32.77 -1.18 -46.37
N LEU A 311 -34.00 -0.83 -46.75
CA LEU A 311 -35.28 -1.57 -46.76
C LEU A 311 -35.45 -2.72 -47.79
N SER A 312 -34.41 -3.43 -48.21
CA SER A 312 -34.55 -4.45 -49.28
C SER A 312 -33.62 -5.67 -49.23
N ALA A 313 -32.66 -5.75 -48.31
CA ALA A 313 -31.64 -6.79 -48.38
C ALA A 313 -32.10 -8.13 -47.79
N THR A 314 -31.74 -9.24 -48.45
CA THR A 314 -31.78 -10.61 -47.90
C THR A 314 -30.70 -10.86 -46.84
N ASP A 315 -29.77 -9.92 -46.69
CA ASP A 315 -28.58 -10.01 -45.85
C ASP A 315 -28.74 -9.19 -44.56
N ALA A 316 -28.15 -9.69 -43.48
CA ALA A 316 -28.08 -9.07 -42.18
C ALA A 316 -27.46 -7.66 -42.21
N SER A 317 -27.99 -6.75 -41.38
CA SER A 317 -27.47 -5.38 -41.24
C SER A 317 -26.31 -5.35 -40.23
N ILE A 318 -25.06 -5.27 -40.73
CA ILE A 318 -23.86 -5.50 -39.91
C ILE A 318 -22.77 -4.45 -40.17
N GLY A 319 -22.14 -3.91 -39.13
CA GLY A 319 -20.98 -3.00 -39.29
C GLY A 319 -19.78 -3.72 -39.91
N ILE A 320 -19.24 -4.70 -39.19
CA ILE A 320 -18.09 -5.53 -39.62
C ILE A 320 -18.46 -7.01 -39.58
N TYR A 321 -18.20 -7.73 -40.66
CA TYR A 321 -18.51 -9.15 -40.81
C TYR A 321 -17.28 -9.96 -41.23
N GLY A 322 -16.84 -10.89 -40.37
CA GLY A 322 -15.84 -11.90 -40.68
C GLY A 322 -16.45 -13.29 -40.62
N TYR A 323 -16.24 -14.11 -41.64
CA TYR A 323 -16.74 -15.48 -41.64
C TYR A 323 -15.79 -16.46 -42.34
N SER A 324 -15.43 -17.54 -41.63
CA SER A 324 -14.57 -18.60 -42.16
C SER A 324 -15.26 -19.96 -42.06
N THR A 325 -15.05 -20.81 -43.07
CA THR A 325 -15.36 -22.25 -42.99
C THR A 325 -14.13 -23.14 -43.05
N GLY A 326 -12.94 -22.55 -43.20
CA GLY A 326 -11.66 -23.28 -43.20
C GLY A 326 -10.95 -23.20 -41.85
N LEU A 327 -9.71 -23.68 -41.79
CA LEU A 327 -8.92 -23.73 -40.55
C LEU A 327 -8.30 -22.37 -40.14
N GLY A 328 -8.41 -21.35 -40.97
CA GLY A 328 -7.84 -20.02 -40.71
C GLY A 328 -8.55 -19.27 -39.58
N SER A 329 -7.79 -18.41 -38.91
CA SER A 329 -8.26 -17.54 -37.82
C SER A 329 -8.96 -16.29 -38.34
N ILE A 330 -9.81 -15.70 -37.50
CA ILE A 330 -10.48 -14.42 -37.76
C ILE A 330 -9.97 -13.39 -36.75
N SER A 331 -9.34 -12.32 -37.23
CA SER A 331 -8.92 -11.18 -36.43
C SER A 331 -9.64 -9.92 -36.89
N VAL A 332 -10.32 -9.24 -35.96
CA VAL A 332 -10.98 -7.95 -36.20
C VAL A 332 -10.40 -6.92 -35.23
N THR A 333 -9.92 -5.80 -35.77
CA THR A 333 -9.47 -4.65 -34.97
C THR A 333 -10.23 -3.41 -35.42
N GLN A 334 -11.04 -2.85 -34.53
CA GLN A 334 -11.62 -1.53 -34.68
C GLN A 334 -10.84 -0.56 -33.81
N THR A 335 -10.09 0.33 -34.46
CA THR A 335 -9.21 1.29 -33.77
C THR A 335 -9.85 2.66 -33.65
N GLY A 336 -9.39 3.40 -32.63
CA GLY A 336 -9.75 4.80 -32.43
C GLY A 336 -11.05 5.00 -31.67
N SER A 337 -10.95 5.63 -30.50
CA SER A 337 -12.05 5.88 -29.56
C SER A 337 -13.24 6.68 -30.13
N THR A 338 -13.09 7.32 -31.30
CA THR A 338 -14.16 8.09 -31.95
C THR A 338 -14.73 7.44 -33.20
N THR A 339 -14.34 6.21 -33.52
CA THR A 339 -14.87 5.48 -34.68
C THR A 339 -16.04 4.62 -34.25
N THR A 340 -16.95 4.33 -35.19
CA THR A 340 -18.11 3.49 -34.92
C THR A 340 -18.18 2.29 -35.87
N ALA A 341 -18.30 1.09 -35.30
CA ALA A 341 -18.79 -0.10 -36.02
C ALA A 341 -20.28 -0.28 -35.71
N SER A 342 -21.16 -0.05 -36.70
CA SER A 342 -22.61 -0.04 -36.46
C SER A 342 -23.39 -0.85 -37.50
N GLY A 343 -24.31 -1.67 -37.00
CA GLY A 343 -25.33 -2.35 -37.79
C GLY A 343 -26.64 -2.46 -37.03
N ALA A 344 -27.74 -2.83 -37.70
CA ALA A 344 -28.99 -3.06 -36.97
C ALA A 344 -28.93 -4.38 -36.20
N GLU A 345 -28.43 -5.46 -36.82
CA GLU A 345 -28.34 -6.77 -36.21
C GLU A 345 -27.06 -6.94 -35.40
N PHE A 346 -25.91 -6.60 -35.98
CA PHE A 346 -24.62 -6.68 -35.29
C PHE A 346 -23.74 -5.46 -35.55
N GLY A 347 -23.07 -4.93 -34.52
CA GLY A 347 -21.95 -4.00 -34.73
C GLY A 347 -20.77 -4.73 -35.38
N ILE A 348 -20.36 -5.84 -34.76
CA ILE A 348 -19.35 -6.77 -35.27
C ILE A 348 -19.89 -8.20 -35.19
N TYR A 349 -19.76 -8.96 -36.29
CA TYR A 349 -19.98 -10.39 -36.33
C TYR A 349 -18.71 -11.12 -36.78
N ALA A 350 -18.27 -12.10 -36.01
CA ALA A 350 -17.19 -13.02 -36.39
C ALA A 350 -17.66 -14.47 -36.20
N GLY A 351 -17.74 -15.22 -37.29
CA GLY A 351 -18.19 -16.62 -37.28
C GLY A 351 -17.15 -17.57 -37.87
N ASN A 352 -16.66 -18.53 -37.09
CA ASN A 352 -15.81 -19.61 -37.59
C ASN A 352 -16.52 -20.96 -37.53
N GLN A 353 -16.62 -21.63 -38.69
CA GLN A 353 -17.14 -23.00 -38.79
C GLN A 353 -16.04 -24.07 -38.92
N GLY A 354 -14.79 -23.65 -39.13
CA GLY A 354 -13.62 -24.51 -39.02
C GLY A 354 -12.88 -24.24 -37.71
N GLY A 355 -11.59 -24.60 -37.64
CA GLY A 355 -10.85 -24.73 -36.38
C GLY A 355 -10.02 -23.52 -35.92
N GLY A 356 -10.09 -22.39 -36.61
CA GLY A 356 -9.25 -21.23 -36.30
C GLY A 356 -9.78 -20.38 -35.14
N HIS A 357 -8.87 -19.72 -34.42
CA HIS A 357 -9.21 -18.78 -33.35
C HIS A 357 -9.98 -17.55 -33.85
N ILE A 358 -10.81 -16.97 -32.99
CA ILE A 358 -11.44 -15.66 -33.20
C ILE A 358 -10.84 -14.65 -32.22
N SER A 359 -10.36 -13.52 -32.72
CA SER A 359 -9.87 -12.40 -31.90
C SER A 359 -10.49 -11.09 -32.36
N ILE A 360 -11.17 -10.38 -31.45
CA ILE A 360 -11.79 -9.09 -31.71
C ILE A 360 -11.23 -8.06 -30.73
N SER A 361 -10.80 -6.92 -31.24
CA SER A 361 -10.40 -5.75 -30.43
C SER A 361 -11.26 -4.56 -30.81
N ALA A 362 -12.05 -4.07 -29.86
CA ALA A 362 -12.94 -2.92 -29.98
C ALA A 362 -12.42 -1.76 -29.12
N GLU A 363 -11.66 -0.86 -29.76
CA GLU A 363 -11.14 0.37 -29.14
C GLU A 363 -12.09 1.56 -29.31
N GLY A 364 -12.95 1.51 -30.33
CA GLY A 364 -13.97 2.52 -30.61
C GLY A 364 -15.36 2.13 -30.10
N GLU A 365 -16.37 2.81 -30.62
CA GLU A 365 -17.77 2.48 -30.33
C GLU A 365 -18.24 1.32 -31.24
N VAL A 366 -18.88 0.31 -30.65
CA VAL A 366 -19.54 -0.77 -31.39
C VAL A 366 -21.00 -0.80 -30.97
N GLU A 367 -21.91 -0.57 -31.90
CA GLU A 367 -23.34 -0.47 -31.61
C GLU A 367 -24.16 -1.37 -32.53
N ALA A 368 -25.07 -2.15 -31.93
CA ALA A 368 -26.19 -2.73 -32.64
C ALA A 368 -27.47 -1.94 -32.36
N THR A 369 -28.09 -1.40 -33.42
CA THR A 369 -29.17 -0.43 -33.28
C THR A 369 -30.57 -1.05 -33.20
N ASP A 370 -30.73 -2.35 -33.50
CA ASP A 370 -32.04 -3.02 -33.37
C ASP A 370 -32.34 -3.31 -31.89
N PRO A 371 -33.35 -2.67 -31.28
CA PRO A 371 -33.66 -2.86 -29.86
C PRO A 371 -34.28 -4.24 -29.55
N ALA A 372 -34.66 -5.03 -30.56
CA ALA A 372 -35.32 -6.32 -30.37
C ALA A 372 -34.35 -7.52 -30.43
N SER A 373 -33.26 -7.41 -31.19
CA SER A 373 -32.33 -8.52 -31.41
C SER A 373 -30.88 -8.10 -31.68
N GLY A 374 -30.57 -6.80 -31.64
CA GLY A 374 -29.26 -6.29 -32.01
C GLY A 374 -28.19 -6.60 -30.96
N ILE A 375 -27.08 -7.24 -31.34
CA ILE A 375 -25.96 -7.56 -30.45
C ILE A 375 -24.73 -6.75 -30.87
N GLY A 376 -24.10 -6.03 -29.94
CA GLY A 376 -22.93 -5.20 -30.25
C GLY A 376 -21.82 -6.00 -30.94
N ILE A 377 -21.30 -7.03 -30.27
CA ILE A 377 -20.32 -7.98 -30.81
C ILE A 377 -20.87 -9.40 -30.68
N TYR A 378 -20.99 -10.12 -31.79
CA TYR A 378 -21.29 -11.55 -31.78
C TYR A 378 -20.11 -12.36 -32.33
N ALA A 379 -19.43 -13.09 -31.46
CA ALA A 379 -18.33 -13.98 -31.80
C ALA A 379 -18.77 -15.44 -31.64
N GLN A 380 -18.74 -16.20 -32.73
CA GLN A 380 -19.26 -17.57 -32.77
C GLN A 380 -18.23 -18.53 -33.38
N ASN A 381 -17.76 -19.49 -32.59
CA ASN A 381 -16.95 -20.60 -33.05
C ASN A 381 -17.70 -21.94 -32.93
N GLN A 382 -17.65 -22.77 -33.97
CA GLN A 382 -18.39 -24.04 -34.08
C GLN A 382 -17.49 -25.29 -34.01
N ASP A 383 -16.16 -25.17 -34.01
CA ASP A 383 -15.21 -26.30 -34.04
C ASP A 383 -14.47 -26.50 -32.70
N MET A 384 -13.84 -27.68 -32.55
CA MET A 384 -13.44 -28.31 -31.31
C MET A 384 -12.22 -27.74 -30.57
N ASP A 385 -11.33 -26.91 -31.12
CA ASP A 385 -10.09 -26.51 -30.39
C ASP A 385 -9.76 -24.99 -30.41
N GLY A 386 -10.56 -24.16 -31.09
CA GLY A 386 -10.26 -22.73 -31.27
C GLY A 386 -10.76 -21.83 -30.13
N ASP A 387 -9.86 -21.04 -29.55
CA ASP A 387 -10.22 -19.96 -28.60
C ASP A 387 -11.01 -18.81 -29.27
N VAL A 388 -11.89 -18.20 -28.49
CA VAL A 388 -12.57 -16.94 -28.84
C VAL A 388 -12.18 -15.87 -27.84
N SER A 389 -11.62 -14.76 -28.31
CA SER A 389 -11.20 -13.65 -27.47
C SER A 389 -11.77 -12.32 -27.95
N VAL A 390 -12.37 -11.55 -27.03
CA VAL A 390 -12.90 -10.21 -27.29
C VAL A 390 -12.31 -9.23 -26.29
N ALA A 391 -11.58 -8.22 -26.76
CA ALA A 391 -11.07 -7.13 -25.95
C ALA A 391 -11.90 -5.86 -26.19
N VAL A 392 -12.49 -5.33 -25.12
CA VAL A 392 -13.33 -4.13 -25.13
C VAL A 392 -12.64 -3.04 -24.32
N SER A 393 -12.10 -2.04 -25.03
CA SER A 393 -11.53 -0.82 -24.42
C SER A 393 -12.33 0.43 -24.77
N GLY A 394 -13.13 0.39 -25.83
CA GLY A 394 -14.13 1.41 -26.16
C GLY A 394 -15.48 1.16 -25.49
N ALA A 395 -16.57 1.43 -26.22
CA ALA A 395 -17.93 1.20 -25.75
C ALA A 395 -18.65 0.21 -26.67
N VAL A 396 -19.26 -0.83 -26.11
CA VAL A 396 -20.03 -1.83 -26.86
C VAL A 396 -21.45 -1.86 -26.34
N SER A 397 -22.43 -1.69 -27.23
CA SER A 397 -23.85 -1.65 -26.85
C SER A 397 -24.76 -2.42 -27.80
N GLY A 398 -25.78 -3.04 -27.23
CA GLY A 398 -26.90 -3.69 -27.93
C GLY A 398 -27.93 -4.18 -26.93
N ILE A 399 -28.87 -5.04 -27.36
CA ILE A 399 -29.68 -5.84 -26.43
C ILE A 399 -28.78 -6.70 -25.54
N SER A 400 -27.70 -7.20 -26.16
CA SER A 400 -26.48 -7.66 -25.50
C SER A 400 -25.28 -6.92 -26.05
N GLY A 401 -24.34 -6.55 -25.18
CA GLY A 401 -23.11 -5.90 -25.58
C GLY A 401 -22.22 -6.87 -26.36
N VAL A 402 -21.75 -7.91 -25.68
CA VAL A 402 -20.97 -9.00 -26.26
C VAL A 402 -21.70 -10.32 -26.05
N GLN A 403 -21.88 -11.07 -27.14
CA GLN A 403 -22.24 -12.49 -27.08
C GLN A 403 -21.08 -13.31 -27.63
N LEU A 404 -20.56 -14.23 -26.82
CA LEU A 404 -19.49 -15.14 -27.16
C LEU A 404 -20.04 -16.55 -27.12
N THR A 405 -20.00 -17.25 -28.26
CA THR A 405 -20.40 -18.66 -28.37
C THR A 405 -19.21 -19.48 -28.83
N ASN A 406 -18.64 -20.30 -27.95
CA ASN A 406 -17.66 -21.30 -28.32
C ASN A 406 -18.25 -22.70 -28.11
N LEU A 407 -18.57 -23.38 -29.20
CA LEU A 407 -19.04 -24.77 -29.15
C LEU A 407 -17.88 -25.78 -29.14
N GLY A 408 -16.64 -25.28 -29.16
CA GLY A 408 -15.40 -26.06 -29.06
C GLY A 408 -14.89 -26.31 -27.65
N THR A 409 -13.65 -26.81 -27.57
CA THR A 409 -12.85 -27.02 -26.35
C THR A 409 -11.88 -25.88 -26.04
N GLY A 410 -11.75 -24.90 -26.93
CA GLY A 410 -10.98 -23.68 -26.65
C GLY A 410 -11.68 -22.77 -25.64
N ASP A 411 -10.93 -21.84 -25.07
CA ASP A 411 -11.44 -20.91 -24.05
C ASP A 411 -12.23 -19.76 -24.69
N GLY A 412 -13.21 -19.24 -23.96
CA GLY A 412 -13.91 -18.00 -24.32
C GLY A 412 -13.52 -16.87 -23.38
N ARG A 413 -12.77 -15.87 -23.87
CA ARG A 413 -12.24 -14.78 -23.06
C ARG A 413 -12.84 -13.43 -23.45
N VAL A 414 -13.29 -12.65 -22.46
CA VAL A 414 -13.57 -11.21 -22.64
C VAL A 414 -12.66 -10.41 -21.71
N ASP A 415 -11.92 -9.45 -22.28
CA ASP A 415 -11.08 -8.50 -21.55
C ASP A 415 -11.76 -7.12 -21.59
N LEU A 416 -12.22 -6.63 -20.44
CA LEU A 416 -13.02 -5.42 -20.30
C LEU A 416 -12.22 -4.32 -19.59
N SER A 417 -11.83 -3.30 -20.36
CA SER A 417 -11.22 -2.04 -19.89
C SER A 417 -12.05 -0.80 -20.29
N GLY A 418 -13.16 -1.01 -21.00
CA GLY A 418 -14.12 0.00 -21.40
C GLY A 418 -15.53 -0.31 -20.89
N THR A 419 -16.55 0.08 -21.66
CA THR A 419 -17.96 -0.12 -21.28
C THR A 419 -18.63 -1.21 -22.12
N ALA A 420 -19.31 -2.14 -21.45
CA ALA A 420 -20.23 -3.08 -22.08
C ALA A 420 -21.66 -2.85 -21.57
N THR A 421 -22.59 -2.61 -22.50
CA THR A 421 -24.00 -2.31 -22.21
C THR A 421 -24.92 -3.32 -22.88
N GLY A 422 -25.79 -3.94 -22.08
CA GLY A 422 -26.84 -4.84 -22.54
C GLY A 422 -28.22 -4.33 -22.15
N SER A 423 -28.91 -3.61 -23.04
CA SER A 423 -30.23 -3.04 -22.73
C SER A 423 -31.32 -4.09 -22.50
N GLY A 424 -31.07 -5.35 -22.89
CA GLY A 424 -31.93 -6.50 -22.61
C GLY A 424 -31.69 -7.14 -21.24
N GLY A 425 -30.71 -6.65 -20.47
CA GLY A 425 -30.34 -7.16 -19.15
C GLY A 425 -28.98 -7.86 -19.13
N THR A 426 -28.49 -8.38 -20.26
CA THR A 426 -27.19 -9.10 -20.34
C THR A 426 -26.21 -8.28 -21.17
N ALA A 427 -25.17 -7.73 -20.52
CA ALA A 427 -24.10 -7.01 -21.19
C ALA A 427 -23.07 -7.95 -21.83
N LEU A 428 -22.68 -9.02 -21.13
CA LEU A 428 -21.74 -10.04 -21.61
C LEU A 428 -22.40 -11.43 -21.45
N ASP A 429 -22.51 -12.17 -22.55
CA ASP A 429 -23.10 -13.51 -22.58
C ASP A 429 -22.03 -14.51 -23.06
N PHE A 430 -21.59 -15.40 -22.16
CA PHE A 430 -20.64 -16.46 -22.45
C PHE A 430 -21.38 -17.79 -22.60
N LEU A 431 -21.28 -18.37 -23.79
CA LEU A 431 -21.71 -19.71 -24.10
C LEU A 431 -20.50 -20.54 -24.54
N ASN A 432 -19.67 -20.97 -23.59
CA ASN A 432 -18.58 -21.92 -23.82
C ASN A 432 -18.98 -23.33 -23.36
N VAL A 433 -18.93 -24.32 -24.26
CA VAL A 433 -19.48 -25.66 -23.99
C VAL A 433 -18.48 -26.61 -23.32
N SER A 434 -17.18 -26.42 -23.52
CA SER A 434 -16.16 -27.35 -23.00
C SER A 434 -14.84 -26.71 -22.58
N GLY A 435 -14.55 -25.49 -23.02
CA GLY A 435 -13.46 -24.68 -22.46
C GLY A 435 -14.03 -23.63 -21.52
N LYS A 436 -13.17 -23.03 -20.70
CA LYS A 436 -13.60 -22.06 -19.68
C LYS A 436 -14.05 -20.73 -20.29
N SER A 437 -15.02 -20.12 -19.64
CA SER A 437 -15.37 -18.70 -19.74
C SER A 437 -14.45 -17.90 -18.85
N HIS A 438 -13.75 -16.93 -19.43
CA HIS A 438 -12.77 -16.12 -18.74
C HIS A 438 -13.13 -14.64 -18.89
N LEU A 439 -13.67 -14.05 -17.82
CA LEU A 439 -13.94 -12.62 -17.75
C LEU A 439 -12.77 -11.93 -17.05
N VAL A 440 -12.20 -10.93 -17.71
CA VAL A 440 -11.12 -10.12 -17.16
C VAL A 440 -11.56 -8.69 -17.04
N LEU A 441 -11.52 -8.17 -15.82
CA LEU A 441 -11.80 -6.77 -15.52
C LEU A 441 -10.48 -6.02 -15.36
N ARG A 442 -10.37 -4.90 -16.05
CA ARG A 442 -9.24 -3.96 -15.97
C ARG A 442 -9.67 -2.60 -15.49
N ASP A 443 -8.72 -1.73 -15.16
CA ASP A 443 -9.03 -0.33 -14.89
C ASP A 443 -9.92 0.27 -16.00
N GLY A 444 -10.88 1.10 -15.61
CA GLY A 444 -11.85 1.69 -16.53
C GLY A 444 -13.03 0.79 -16.92
N TRP A 445 -13.07 -0.46 -16.45
CA TRP A 445 -14.20 -1.37 -16.71
C TRP A 445 -15.52 -0.77 -16.23
N MET A 446 -16.56 -0.91 -17.07
CA MET A 446 -17.93 -0.55 -16.75
C MET A 446 -18.88 -1.59 -17.33
N LEU A 447 -19.76 -2.11 -16.47
CA LEU A 447 -20.78 -3.09 -16.85
C LEU A 447 -22.17 -2.50 -16.61
N ASP A 448 -22.96 -2.32 -17.68
CA ASP A 448 -24.37 -1.93 -17.62
C ASP A 448 -25.26 -3.07 -18.12
N GLY A 449 -25.64 -3.94 -17.18
CA GLY A 449 -26.26 -5.23 -17.41
C GLY A 449 -25.47 -6.34 -16.72
N GLN A 450 -25.77 -7.59 -17.08
CA GLN A 450 -25.14 -8.77 -16.48
C GLN A 450 -24.02 -9.34 -17.35
N ALA A 451 -22.99 -9.86 -16.71
CA ALA A 451 -22.05 -10.81 -17.29
C ALA A 451 -22.45 -12.22 -16.85
N LEU A 452 -22.75 -13.09 -17.81
CA LEU A 452 -23.27 -14.42 -17.57
C LEU A 452 -22.36 -15.46 -18.20
N ALA A 453 -21.85 -16.40 -17.39
CA ALA A 453 -21.23 -17.63 -17.85
C ALA A 453 -22.14 -18.84 -17.58
N GLN A 454 -21.83 -20.00 -18.18
CA GLN A 454 -22.72 -21.16 -18.16
C GLN A 454 -22.74 -21.80 -16.77
N LEU A 455 -23.88 -21.73 -16.09
CA LEU A 455 -24.04 -22.37 -14.78
C LEU A 455 -23.78 -23.89 -14.86
N GLY A 456 -22.92 -24.38 -13.96
CA GLY A 456 -22.62 -25.80 -13.80
C GLY A 456 -21.37 -26.27 -14.54
N ASP A 457 -20.67 -25.38 -15.23
CA ASP A 457 -19.23 -25.52 -15.38
C ASP A 457 -18.53 -25.18 -14.05
N THR A 458 -17.29 -25.60 -13.88
CA THR A 458 -16.53 -25.41 -12.62
C THR A 458 -15.20 -24.72 -12.83
N ASP A 459 -14.82 -24.44 -14.08
CA ASP A 459 -13.53 -23.85 -14.44
C ASP A 459 -13.62 -22.41 -14.97
N ASP A 460 -14.82 -21.81 -14.98
CA ASP A 460 -15.04 -20.42 -15.35
C ASP A 460 -14.31 -19.48 -14.37
N LEU A 461 -13.65 -18.45 -14.91
CA LEU A 461 -12.71 -17.60 -14.19
C LEU A 461 -13.07 -16.12 -14.30
N LEU A 462 -13.24 -15.49 -13.15
CA LEU A 462 -13.21 -14.04 -12.99
C LEU A 462 -11.80 -13.60 -12.58
N GLU A 463 -11.13 -12.85 -13.47
CA GLU A 463 -9.82 -12.26 -13.21
C GLU A 463 -9.96 -10.73 -13.03
N ILE A 464 -9.38 -10.19 -11.97
CA ILE A 464 -9.19 -8.75 -11.79
C ILE A 464 -7.68 -8.42 -11.88
N THR A 465 -7.33 -7.47 -12.76
CA THR A 465 -5.93 -7.18 -13.13
C THR A 465 -5.85 -5.83 -13.84
N GLY A 466 -4.66 -5.31 -14.16
CA GLY A 466 -4.56 -4.06 -14.91
C GLY A 466 -3.21 -3.35 -14.75
N PRO A 467 -2.92 -2.36 -15.60
CA PRO A 467 -1.81 -1.44 -15.41
C PRO A 467 -2.02 -0.43 -14.27
N ASP A 468 -3.27 -0.13 -13.91
CA ASP A 468 -3.65 0.87 -12.90
C ASP A 468 -4.56 0.29 -11.80
N ASP A 469 -4.61 0.96 -10.65
CA ASP A 469 -5.46 0.57 -9.52
C ASP A 469 -6.96 0.68 -9.88
N SER A 470 -7.77 -0.22 -9.34
CA SER A 470 -9.21 -0.28 -9.64
C SER A 470 -10.02 -0.84 -8.48
N SER A 471 -11.32 -0.95 -8.66
CA SER A 471 -12.25 -1.44 -7.63
C SER A 471 -13.33 -2.35 -8.20
N ILE A 472 -13.88 -3.18 -7.32
CA ILE A 472 -15.06 -4.01 -7.59
C ILE A 472 -16.02 -3.98 -6.40
N ASP A 473 -17.31 -3.86 -6.67
CA ASP A 473 -18.35 -4.07 -5.66
C ASP A 473 -18.75 -5.56 -5.68
N LEU A 474 -18.41 -6.28 -4.61
CA LEU A 474 -18.69 -7.71 -4.48
C LEU A 474 -20.19 -8.03 -4.43
N SER A 475 -21.06 -7.04 -4.16
CA SER A 475 -22.51 -7.24 -4.28
C SER A 475 -22.98 -7.47 -5.72
N MET A 476 -22.14 -7.14 -6.71
CA MET A 476 -22.37 -7.50 -8.10
C MET A 476 -22.14 -8.99 -8.37
N LEU A 477 -21.43 -9.70 -7.51
CA LEU A 477 -21.12 -11.12 -7.69
C LEU A 477 -22.24 -11.99 -7.12
N GLY A 478 -22.53 -13.11 -7.76
CA GLY A 478 -23.38 -14.16 -7.18
C GLY A 478 -24.07 -15.06 -8.20
N ASP A 479 -25.17 -15.68 -7.77
CA ASP A 479 -26.00 -16.61 -8.55
C ASP A 479 -27.44 -16.10 -8.75
N ASP A 480 -27.81 -14.95 -8.16
CA ASP A 480 -29.12 -14.37 -8.30
C ASP A 480 -29.22 -13.53 -9.58
N MET A 481 -29.82 -14.13 -10.60
CA MET A 481 -30.14 -13.49 -11.88
C MET A 481 -30.97 -12.21 -11.77
N ALA A 482 -31.58 -11.88 -10.63
CA ALA A 482 -32.34 -10.64 -10.45
C ALA A 482 -31.52 -9.48 -9.87
N SER A 483 -30.40 -9.75 -9.20
CA SER A 483 -29.66 -8.75 -8.41
C SER A 483 -28.15 -8.74 -8.65
N SER A 484 -27.55 -9.85 -9.08
CA SER A 484 -26.12 -9.94 -9.39
C SER A 484 -25.83 -9.43 -10.81
N GLY A 485 -24.72 -8.71 -10.95
CA GLY A 485 -24.16 -8.22 -12.22
C GLY A 485 -23.17 -9.19 -12.87
N ILE A 486 -22.52 -10.09 -12.13
CA ILE A 486 -21.56 -11.08 -12.64
C ILE A 486 -21.92 -12.45 -12.05
N ILE A 487 -22.19 -13.43 -12.92
CA ILE A 487 -22.81 -14.71 -12.55
C ILE A 487 -22.15 -15.86 -13.32
N GLY A 488 -21.97 -17.00 -12.65
CA GLY A 488 -21.47 -18.24 -13.25
C GLY A 488 -19.95 -18.31 -13.40
N PHE A 489 -19.22 -17.62 -12.52
CA PHE A 489 -17.75 -17.72 -12.47
C PHE A 489 -17.35 -18.33 -11.13
N GLU A 490 -16.89 -19.56 -11.17
CA GLU A 490 -16.59 -20.33 -9.95
C GLU A 490 -15.17 -20.09 -9.44
N ASN A 491 -14.29 -19.48 -10.23
CA ASN A 491 -12.91 -19.22 -9.84
C ASN A 491 -12.62 -17.72 -9.84
N PHE A 492 -11.86 -17.27 -8.84
CA PHE A 492 -11.45 -15.88 -8.67
C PHE A 492 -9.93 -15.75 -8.69
N LEU A 493 -9.43 -14.80 -9.48
CA LEU A 493 -8.01 -14.48 -9.54
C LEU A 493 -7.79 -12.98 -9.48
N LYS A 494 -7.06 -12.52 -8.46
CA LYS A 494 -6.39 -11.22 -8.49
C LYS A 494 -4.96 -11.40 -9.02
N SER A 495 -4.66 -10.76 -10.16
CA SER A 495 -3.33 -10.78 -10.79
C SER A 495 -2.79 -9.36 -11.02
N GLY A 496 -1.52 -9.27 -11.47
CA GLY A 496 -0.82 -8.00 -11.68
C GLY A 496 -0.40 -7.30 -10.38
N ASP A 497 0.56 -6.38 -10.48
CA ASP A 497 1.20 -5.75 -9.31
C ASP A 497 0.38 -4.61 -8.68
N VAL A 498 -0.74 -4.24 -9.28
CA VAL A 498 -1.61 -3.13 -8.87
C VAL A 498 -2.50 -3.48 -7.67
N VAL A 499 -3.05 -2.44 -7.04
CA VAL A 499 -4.02 -2.55 -5.95
C VAL A 499 -5.43 -2.66 -6.52
N TRP A 500 -6.21 -3.63 -6.01
CA TRP A 500 -7.65 -3.67 -6.24
C TRP A 500 -8.40 -3.54 -4.92
N THR A 501 -9.39 -2.66 -4.86
CA THR A 501 -10.27 -2.50 -3.69
C THR A 501 -11.60 -3.18 -3.94
N ALA A 502 -11.94 -4.16 -3.13
CA ALA A 502 -13.21 -4.84 -3.12
C ALA A 502 -14.07 -4.30 -1.97
N THR A 503 -15.30 -3.87 -2.28
CA THR A 503 -16.27 -3.35 -1.31
C THR A 503 -17.54 -4.17 -1.34
N GLY A 504 -18.38 -4.06 -0.30
CA GLY A 504 -19.72 -4.63 -0.32
C GLY A 504 -19.76 -6.14 -0.07
N THR A 505 -20.99 -6.68 -0.01
CA THR A 505 -21.23 -8.06 0.44
C THR A 505 -21.70 -8.91 -0.72
N GLN A 506 -20.94 -9.95 -1.07
CA GLN A 506 -21.45 -11.02 -1.91
C GLN A 506 -22.51 -11.81 -1.12
N THR A 507 -23.74 -11.87 -1.61
CA THR A 507 -24.88 -12.47 -0.88
C THR A 507 -25.31 -13.85 -1.39
N GLY A 508 -24.76 -14.30 -2.51
CA GLY A 508 -25.09 -15.57 -3.17
C GLY A 508 -23.92 -16.08 -3.99
N GLY A 509 -23.99 -17.35 -4.41
CA GLY A 509 -22.86 -18.06 -5.01
C GLY A 509 -21.67 -18.22 -4.05
N GLY A 510 -20.49 -18.41 -4.63
CA GLY A 510 -19.21 -18.54 -3.95
C GLY A 510 -18.15 -19.10 -4.90
N PHE A 511 -16.88 -18.86 -4.60
CA PHE A 511 -15.78 -19.34 -5.43
C PHE A 511 -15.31 -20.74 -4.97
N LEU A 512 -15.15 -21.67 -5.92
CA LEU A 512 -14.48 -22.97 -5.72
C LEU A 512 -12.98 -22.79 -5.49
N THR A 513 -12.36 -21.85 -6.19
CA THR A 513 -10.98 -21.43 -5.95
C THR A 513 -10.86 -19.91 -5.96
N GLY A 514 -10.03 -19.37 -5.08
CA GLY A 514 -9.77 -17.94 -4.99
C GLY A 514 -8.30 -17.71 -4.72
N GLN A 515 -7.67 -16.80 -5.47
CA GLN A 515 -6.24 -16.52 -5.30
C GLN A 515 -5.91 -15.04 -5.52
N ILE A 516 -5.03 -14.51 -4.68
CA ILE A 516 -4.25 -13.31 -4.96
C ILE A 516 -2.86 -13.77 -5.40
N ALA A 517 -2.60 -13.71 -6.70
CA ALA A 517 -1.34 -14.17 -7.28
C ALA A 517 -0.22 -13.11 -7.23
N ALA A 518 -0.59 -11.82 -7.30
CA ALA A 518 0.33 -10.69 -7.23
C ALA A 518 -0.40 -9.40 -6.84
N GLY A 519 0.38 -8.41 -6.40
CA GLY A 519 -0.14 -7.11 -5.96
C GLY A 519 -0.95 -7.22 -4.68
N GLU A 520 -1.91 -6.31 -4.52
CA GLU A 520 -2.72 -6.17 -3.32
C GLU A 520 -4.21 -6.26 -3.63
N LEU A 521 -4.94 -7.03 -2.83
CA LEU A 521 -6.41 -6.98 -2.75
C LEU A 521 -6.78 -6.39 -1.39
N ILE A 522 -7.51 -5.28 -1.39
CA ILE A 522 -8.11 -4.69 -0.20
C ILE A 522 -9.56 -5.19 -0.12
N LEU A 523 -9.94 -5.79 1.00
CA LEU A 523 -11.34 -5.99 1.39
C LEU A 523 -11.69 -4.83 2.33
N ASP A 524 -12.62 -3.97 1.91
CA ASP A 524 -13.05 -2.79 2.67
C ASP A 524 -14.53 -2.91 3.05
N ASP A 525 -14.80 -3.26 4.31
CA ASP A 525 -16.12 -3.66 4.81
C ASP A 525 -16.79 -4.68 3.86
N ALA A 526 -15.99 -5.64 3.37
CA ALA A 526 -16.36 -6.50 2.26
C ALA A 526 -16.49 -7.97 2.65
N THR A 527 -17.43 -8.69 2.02
CA THR A 527 -17.59 -10.13 2.20
C THR A 527 -17.40 -10.86 0.88
N LEU A 528 -16.36 -11.70 0.81
CA LEU A 528 -16.08 -12.61 -0.29
C LEU A 528 -16.55 -14.02 0.09
N LEU A 529 -17.40 -14.61 -0.74
CA LEU A 529 -17.91 -15.96 -0.50
C LEU A 529 -17.05 -17.01 -1.19
N MET A 530 -16.71 -18.05 -0.45
CA MET A 530 -16.14 -19.30 -0.95
C MET A 530 -17.23 -20.38 -0.93
N ASP A 531 -17.21 -21.28 -1.92
CA ASP A 531 -18.11 -22.43 -1.95
C ASP A 531 -17.81 -23.41 -0.79
N ALA A 532 -18.79 -24.23 -0.40
CA ALA A 532 -18.63 -25.21 0.67
C ALA A 532 -17.60 -26.32 0.34
N GLU A 533 -17.39 -26.63 -0.95
CA GLU A 533 -16.39 -27.58 -1.42
C GLU A 533 -15.08 -26.89 -1.88
N ALA A 534 -14.93 -25.59 -1.62
CA ALA A 534 -13.81 -24.81 -2.09
C ALA A 534 -12.46 -25.25 -1.50
N THR A 535 -11.40 -25.05 -2.28
CA THR A 535 -10.05 -25.00 -1.70
C THR A 535 -9.87 -23.71 -0.88
N PRO A 536 -8.90 -23.65 0.04
CA PRO A 536 -8.60 -22.39 0.73
C PRO A 536 -8.36 -21.24 -0.24
N PHE A 537 -8.83 -20.04 0.12
CA PHE A 537 -8.46 -18.81 -0.57
C PHE A 537 -6.96 -18.58 -0.36
N GLU A 538 -6.22 -18.42 -1.45
CA GLU A 538 -4.76 -18.39 -1.44
C GLU A 538 -4.22 -16.96 -1.53
N VAL A 539 -3.42 -16.54 -0.55
CA VAL A 539 -2.57 -15.35 -0.68
C VAL A 539 -1.17 -15.83 -1.07
N ALA A 540 -0.79 -15.66 -2.34
CA ALA A 540 0.49 -16.18 -2.83
C ALA A 540 1.69 -15.44 -2.21
N ALA A 541 2.87 -16.06 -2.27
CA ALA A 541 4.11 -15.44 -1.82
C ALA A 541 4.39 -14.10 -2.54
N GLY A 542 4.56 -13.03 -1.75
CA GLY A 542 4.76 -11.66 -2.25
C GLY A 542 3.47 -10.89 -2.58
N ALA A 543 2.29 -11.54 -2.50
CA ALA A 543 0.99 -10.88 -2.62
C ALA A 543 0.49 -10.41 -1.23
N ILE A 544 -0.44 -9.45 -1.24
CA ILE A 544 -1.00 -8.83 -0.04
C ILE A 544 -2.52 -8.95 -0.05
N LEU A 545 -3.08 -9.45 1.05
CA LEU A 545 -4.48 -9.28 1.40
C LEU A 545 -4.56 -8.22 2.50
N ARG A 546 -5.18 -7.07 2.22
CA ARG A 546 -5.54 -6.08 3.23
C ARG A 546 -7.01 -6.22 3.60
N ALA A 547 -7.33 -6.18 4.88
CA ALA A 547 -8.69 -6.12 5.38
C ALA A 547 -8.86 -4.83 6.20
N THR A 548 -9.88 -4.03 5.89
CA THR A 548 -10.30 -2.85 6.66
C THR A 548 -11.76 -3.00 7.08
N GLY A 549 -12.14 -2.34 8.18
CA GLY A 549 -13.46 -2.47 8.79
C GLY A 549 -13.77 -3.91 9.21
N GLU A 550 -15.02 -4.34 9.01
CA GLU A 550 -15.43 -5.73 9.21
C GLU A 550 -15.44 -6.48 7.86
N SER A 551 -14.31 -7.10 7.53
CA SER A 551 -14.12 -7.84 6.28
C SER A 551 -14.13 -9.35 6.49
N ARG A 552 -14.64 -10.11 5.52
CA ARG A 552 -14.91 -11.54 5.67
C ARG A 552 -14.56 -12.36 4.45
N ILE A 553 -13.92 -13.51 4.68
CA ILE A 553 -13.79 -14.62 3.74
C ILE A 553 -14.60 -15.80 4.31
N SER A 554 -15.63 -16.24 3.59
CA SER A 554 -16.55 -17.28 4.11
C SER A 554 -16.00 -18.71 4.05
N GLY A 555 -14.75 -18.90 3.62
CA GLY A 555 -14.10 -20.20 3.55
C GLY A 555 -12.78 -20.23 4.32
N SER A 556 -11.97 -21.25 4.06
CA SER A 556 -10.62 -21.35 4.61
C SER A 556 -9.66 -20.36 3.92
N LEU A 557 -8.63 -19.92 4.62
CA LEU A 557 -7.59 -19.00 4.13
C LEU A 557 -6.21 -19.67 4.25
N HIS A 558 -5.45 -19.71 3.15
CA HIS A 558 -4.02 -20.02 3.17
C HIS A 558 -3.22 -18.75 2.95
N ASN A 559 -2.41 -18.37 3.95
CA ASN A 559 -1.58 -17.18 3.91
C ASN A 559 -0.12 -17.54 3.55
N GLY A 560 0.18 -17.61 2.25
CA GLY A 560 1.55 -17.74 1.75
C GLY A 560 2.29 -16.39 1.55
N GLY A 561 1.60 -15.26 1.74
CA GLY A 561 2.10 -13.90 1.53
C GLY A 561 1.93 -13.00 2.77
N THR A 562 1.30 -11.83 2.62
CA THR A 562 1.02 -10.97 3.78
C THR A 562 -0.46 -10.72 3.92
N VAL A 563 -1.00 -11.03 5.10
CA VAL A 563 -2.32 -10.55 5.54
C VAL A 563 -2.10 -9.34 6.42
N THR A 564 -2.80 -8.24 6.17
CA THR A 564 -2.64 -7.00 6.93
C THR A 564 -3.97 -6.34 7.23
N MET A 565 -4.10 -5.82 8.44
CA MET A 565 -5.18 -4.93 8.86
C MET A 565 -4.64 -3.54 9.22
N GLN A 566 -3.36 -3.25 8.89
CA GLN A 566 -2.75 -1.98 9.26
C GLN A 566 -3.24 -0.83 8.40
N ASP A 567 -3.90 0.14 9.01
CA ASP A 567 -4.30 1.41 8.39
C ASP A 567 -3.95 2.63 9.26
N ARG A 568 -3.23 2.40 10.37
CA ARG A 568 -2.93 3.31 11.48
C ARG A 568 -4.09 3.55 12.45
N THR A 569 -5.14 2.74 12.41
CA THR A 569 -6.33 2.83 13.25
C THR A 569 -6.70 1.44 13.74
N PRO A 570 -6.41 1.09 15.01
CA PRO A 570 -6.78 -0.22 15.51
C PRO A 570 -8.31 -0.38 15.57
N GLY A 571 -8.78 -1.57 15.21
CA GLY A 571 -10.19 -1.95 15.29
C GLY A 571 -10.72 -2.72 14.08
N ASP A 572 -9.87 -2.99 13.08
CA ASP A 572 -10.25 -3.76 11.90
C ASP A 572 -10.35 -5.25 12.25
N ARG A 573 -11.23 -5.98 11.54
CA ARG A 573 -11.43 -7.40 11.79
C ARG A 573 -11.59 -8.17 10.49
N LEU A 574 -10.70 -9.14 10.30
CA LEU A 574 -10.82 -10.14 9.23
C LEU A 574 -11.43 -11.43 9.78
N PHE A 575 -12.64 -11.73 9.34
CA PHE A 575 -13.31 -13.00 9.62
C PHE A 575 -12.93 -14.07 8.59
N VAL A 576 -12.49 -15.23 9.06
CA VAL A 576 -12.23 -16.44 8.27
C VAL A 576 -13.15 -17.54 8.78
N ASP A 577 -14.15 -17.93 8.00
CA ASP A 577 -15.18 -18.88 8.45
C ASP A 577 -14.72 -20.34 8.42
N GLY A 578 -13.68 -20.63 7.64
CA GLY A 578 -13.03 -21.93 7.58
C GLY A 578 -11.76 -21.99 8.42
N ASP A 579 -10.86 -22.87 8.01
CA ASP A 579 -9.54 -23.04 8.62
C ASP A 579 -8.58 -21.93 8.15
N TYR A 580 -7.68 -21.50 9.02
CA TYR A 580 -6.56 -20.63 8.67
C TYR A 580 -5.27 -21.44 8.66
N SER A 581 -4.52 -21.38 7.57
CA SER A 581 -3.20 -22.02 7.48
C SER A 581 -2.15 -21.00 7.06
N ALA A 582 -1.04 -20.99 7.78
CA ALA A 582 -0.02 -19.97 7.66
C ALA A 582 1.23 -20.44 6.93
N GLY A 583 1.84 -19.51 6.20
CA GLY A 583 3.17 -19.63 5.60
C GLY A 583 4.01 -18.35 5.65
N SER A 584 3.51 -17.23 6.18
CA SER A 584 4.23 -15.95 6.21
C SER A 584 3.66 -14.96 7.26
N ALA A 585 3.29 -13.72 6.91
CA ALA A 585 3.11 -12.62 7.86
C ALA A 585 1.65 -12.20 8.09
N LEU A 586 1.36 -11.76 9.34
CA LEU A 586 0.16 -11.06 9.75
C LEU A 586 0.55 -9.70 10.35
N ASN A 587 0.02 -8.60 9.79
CA ASN A 587 0.33 -7.26 10.26
C ASN A 587 -0.92 -6.60 10.86
N VAL A 588 -0.83 -6.13 12.11
CA VAL A 588 -1.93 -5.53 12.87
C VAL A 588 -1.53 -4.21 13.53
N ASP A 589 -2.50 -3.34 13.75
CA ASP A 589 -2.44 -2.20 14.64
C ASP A 589 -3.05 -2.56 16.00
N ALA A 590 -2.45 -2.05 17.08
CA ALA A 590 -3.00 -2.18 18.42
C ALA A 590 -2.68 -0.94 19.26
N VAL A 591 -3.52 -0.64 20.26
CA VAL A 591 -3.13 0.21 21.38
C VAL A 591 -2.54 -0.70 22.45
N LEU A 592 -1.24 -0.59 22.75
CA LEU A 592 -0.66 -1.36 23.86
C LEU A 592 -1.08 -0.75 25.21
N GLY A 593 -2.09 -1.36 25.84
CA GLY A 593 -2.69 -0.94 27.11
C GLY A 593 -3.26 -2.12 27.89
N ASP A 594 -4.44 -1.97 28.49
CA ASP A 594 -5.11 -3.03 29.25
C ASP A 594 -5.97 -3.93 28.35
N ASP A 595 -6.69 -4.90 28.96
CA ASP A 595 -7.56 -5.86 28.26
C ASP A 595 -8.66 -5.23 27.39
N SER A 596 -8.98 -3.94 27.59
CA SER A 596 -10.00 -3.21 26.83
C SER A 596 -9.44 -2.47 25.61
N SER A 597 -8.13 -2.55 25.38
CA SER A 597 -7.46 -1.82 24.32
C SER A 597 -7.91 -2.29 22.93
N ALA A 598 -8.10 -1.31 22.03
CA ALA A 598 -8.44 -1.59 20.64
C ALA A 598 -7.26 -2.25 19.92
N SER A 599 -7.58 -3.20 19.05
CA SER A 599 -6.63 -3.96 18.25
C SER A 599 -7.33 -4.47 16.99
N ASP A 600 -6.55 -4.70 15.94
CA ASP A 600 -7.05 -5.46 14.81
C ASP A 600 -7.05 -6.95 15.13
N ILE A 601 -8.05 -7.66 14.61
CA ILE A 601 -8.31 -9.04 14.97
C ILE A 601 -8.45 -9.92 13.73
N LEU A 602 -7.63 -10.96 13.65
CA LEU A 602 -7.89 -12.12 12.79
C LEU A 602 -8.84 -13.08 13.54
N ASP A 603 -10.07 -13.22 13.08
CA ASP A 603 -11.08 -14.08 13.71
C ASP A 603 -11.34 -15.34 12.88
N VAL A 604 -10.89 -16.48 13.38
CA VAL A 604 -10.93 -17.78 12.68
C VAL A 604 -11.99 -18.68 13.33
N ALA A 605 -13.03 -19.02 12.58
CA ALA A 605 -14.08 -19.92 13.07
C ALA A 605 -13.67 -21.41 13.01
N GLY A 606 -12.76 -21.78 12.10
CA GLY A 606 -12.19 -23.11 11.98
C GLY A 606 -10.91 -23.33 12.81
N ASN A 607 -10.07 -24.25 12.37
CA ASN A 607 -8.79 -24.58 12.99
C ASN A 607 -7.66 -23.69 12.45
N THR A 608 -6.60 -23.51 13.24
CA THR A 608 -5.35 -22.87 12.77
C THR A 608 -4.23 -23.90 12.61
N SER A 609 -3.32 -23.66 11.67
CA SER A 609 -2.11 -24.48 11.46
C SER A 609 -0.98 -23.68 10.80
N GLY A 610 0.26 -24.17 10.90
CA GLY A 610 1.45 -23.47 10.41
C GLY A 610 1.95 -22.40 11.39
N THR A 611 2.98 -21.65 10.98
CA THR A 611 3.55 -20.56 11.79
C THR A 611 3.28 -19.23 11.10
N THR A 612 2.80 -18.24 11.85
CA THR A 612 2.59 -16.85 11.39
C THR A 612 3.49 -15.90 12.16
N ASP A 613 4.25 -15.09 11.44
CA ASP A 613 4.96 -13.95 12.04
C ASP A 613 4.00 -12.76 12.14
N VAL A 614 3.71 -12.34 13.38
CA VAL A 614 2.79 -11.26 13.72
C VAL A 614 3.57 -9.97 13.95
N PHE A 615 3.29 -8.94 13.15
CA PHE A 615 3.87 -7.61 13.31
C PHE A 615 2.82 -6.67 13.87
N VAL A 616 3.07 -6.15 15.08
CA VAL A 616 2.18 -5.24 15.78
C VAL A 616 2.73 -3.83 15.71
N THR A 617 1.90 -2.88 15.32
CA THR A 617 2.22 -1.44 15.44
C THR A 617 1.46 -0.87 16.63
N ASN A 618 2.19 -0.30 17.60
CA ASN A 618 1.58 0.38 18.74
C ASN A 618 1.11 1.79 18.34
N ASN A 619 -0.22 1.99 18.26
CA ASN A 619 -0.83 3.26 17.88
C ASN A 619 -1.29 4.06 19.10
N GLY A 620 -0.32 4.57 19.86
CA GLY A 620 -0.54 5.48 20.98
C GLY A 620 -0.84 4.82 22.32
N GLY A 621 -0.56 3.53 22.47
CA GLY A 621 -0.61 2.84 23.75
C GLY A 621 0.57 3.22 24.64
N VAL A 622 0.28 3.55 25.89
CA VAL A 622 1.24 3.96 26.92
C VAL A 622 1.57 2.84 27.92
N GLY A 623 1.05 1.62 27.67
CA GLY A 623 1.21 0.48 28.56
C GLY A 623 0.23 0.45 29.73
N ALA A 624 -0.25 -0.74 30.07
CA ALA A 624 -0.98 -1.05 31.29
C ALA A 624 -0.94 -2.56 31.56
N LEU A 625 -1.23 -2.97 32.79
CA LEU A 625 -1.31 -4.39 33.16
C LEU A 625 -2.54 -5.07 32.52
N THR A 626 -2.31 -6.14 31.77
CA THR A 626 -3.36 -7.01 31.24
C THR A 626 -3.68 -8.16 32.20
N GLN A 627 -4.92 -8.61 32.27
CA GLN A 627 -5.29 -9.86 32.94
C GLN A 627 -5.52 -10.98 31.93
N GLN A 628 -6.30 -10.70 30.87
CA GLN A 628 -6.58 -11.63 29.77
C GLN A 628 -5.66 -11.39 28.57
N GLY A 629 -5.22 -10.14 28.37
CA GLY A 629 -4.46 -9.69 27.22
C GLY A 629 -5.32 -8.99 26.17
N ILE A 630 -4.66 -8.33 25.22
CA ILE A 630 -5.28 -7.64 24.08
C ILE A 630 -5.41 -8.64 22.93
N PRO A 631 -6.60 -8.95 22.41
CA PRO A 631 -6.80 -9.98 21.40
C PRO A 631 -6.16 -9.59 20.07
N VAL A 632 -5.45 -10.53 19.43
CA VAL A 632 -4.92 -10.34 18.06
C VAL A 632 -5.43 -11.42 17.12
N VAL A 633 -5.53 -12.66 17.62
CA VAL A 633 -6.11 -13.78 16.87
C VAL A 633 -7.12 -14.49 17.75
N LEU A 634 -8.34 -14.65 17.24
CA LEU A 634 -9.37 -15.46 17.87
C LEU A 634 -9.55 -16.75 17.09
N VAL A 635 -9.68 -17.88 17.79
CA VAL A 635 -9.81 -19.20 17.18
C VAL A 635 -10.94 -19.97 17.86
N ALA A 636 -11.98 -20.32 17.11
CA ALA A 636 -13.09 -21.11 17.65
C ALA A 636 -12.87 -22.63 17.51
N GLY A 637 -12.05 -23.07 16.55
CA GLY A 637 -11.64 -24.47 16.35
C GLY A 637 -10.42 -24.88 17.17
N GLN A 638 -9.68 -25.89 16.70
CA GLN A 638 -8.39 -26.26 17.28
C GLN A 638 -7.32 -25.24 16.88
N SER A 639 -6.63 -24.66 17.85
CA SER A 639 -5.56 -23.69 17.59
C SER A 639 -4.18 -24.37 17.59
N ASP A 640 -3.94 -25.25 16.62
CA ASP A 640 -2.66 -25.93 16.42
C ASP A 640 -1.62 -25.07 15.67
N GLY A 641 -2.03 -23.88 15.17
CA GLY A 641 -1.14 -22.89 14.57
C GLY A 641 -0.35 -22.12 15.61
N GLU A 642 0.88 -21.74 15.26
CA GLU A 642 1.80 -20.97 16.09
C GLU A 642 1.85 -19.52 15.61
N PHE A 643 1.64 -18.56 16.51
CA PHE A 643 1.75 -17.13 16.21
C PHE A 643 2.88 -16.54 17.03
N LEU A 644 3.88 -15.99 16.36
CA LEU A 644 5.09 -15.44 16.97
C LEU A 644 5.17 -13.95 16.65
N LEU A 645 5.67 -13.13 17.57
CA LEU A 645 6.00 -11.75 17.21
C LEU A 645 7.14 -11.76 16.18
N GLY A 646 6.87 -11.25 14.97
CA GLY A 646 7.85 -11.21 13.87
C GLY A 646 8.95 -10.16 14.07
N ALA A 647 8.65 -9.14 14.87
CA ALA A 647 9.60 -8.14 15.36
C ALA A 647 9.24 -7.74 16.80
N GLY A 648 10.23 -7.27 17.54
CA GLY A 648 10.06 -6.73 18.90
C GLY A 648 11.03 -5.57 19.14
N ASP A 649 10.81 -4.87 20.23
CA ASP A 649 11.66 -3.77 20.69
C ASP A 649 12.95 -4.30 21.34
N TYR A 650 12.86 -5.50 21.93
CA TYR A 650 14.02 -6.29 22.36
C TYR A 650 13.73 -7.79 22.27
N GLN A 651 14.74 -8.60 22.59
CA GLN A 651 14.61 -10.05 22.67
C GLN A 651 14.90 -10.54 24.08
N ASP A 652 14.02 -11.39 24.60
CA ASP A 652 14.27 -12.15 25.83
C ASP A 652 14.23 -13.64 25.51
N SER A 653 15.32 -14.34 25.85
CA SER A 653 15.47 -15.78 25.65
C SER A 653 15.22 -16.26 24.20
N GLY A 654 15.39 -15.36 23.22
CA GLY A 654 15.19 -15.62 21.78
C GLY A 654 13.79 -15.28 21.26
N GLU A 655 12.89 -14.81 22.11
CA GLU A 655 11.54 -14.34 21.75
C GLU A 655 11.53 -12.82 21.61
N ASN A 656 10.80 -12.32 20.60
CA ASN A 656 10.58 -10.88 20.43
C ASN A 656 9.56 -10.39 21.46
N VAL A 657 9.83 -9.23 22.07
CA VAL A 657 8.99 -8.60 23.09
C VAL A 657 8.75 -7.14 22.70
N LEU A 658 7.53 -6.65 22.87
CA LEU A 658 7.15 -5.26 22.63
C LEU A 658 7.15 -4.49 23.95
N VAL A 659 7.42 -3.17 23.91
CA VAL A 659 7.40 -2.31 25.09
C VAL A 659 6.39 -1.19 24.91
N ALA A 660 5.64 -0.88 25.97
CA ALA A 660 4.88 0.36 26.09
C ALA A 660 4.89 0.83 27.55
N GLY A 661 5.37 2.06 27.77
CA GLY A 661 5.53 2.64 29.10
C GLY A 661 6.40 1.77 30.02
N ALA A 662 5.84 1.40 31.17
CA ALA A 662 6.53 0.54 32.14
C ALA A 662 6.50 -0.95 31.80
N PHE A 663 5.68 -1.38 30.83
CA PHE A 663 5.36 -2.79 30.61
C PHE A 663 5.97 -3.36 29.34
N SER A 664 6.30 -4.65 29.40
CA SER A 664 6.59 -5.49 28.25
C SER A 664 5.35 -6.28 27.84
N TYR A 665 5.20 -6.56 26.55
CA TYR A 665 4.09 -7.31 25.97
C TYR A 665 4.59 -8.50 25.14
N ARG A 666 4.06 -9.69 25.45
CA ARG A 666 4.29 -10.92 24.67
C ARG A 666 3.01 -11.39 24.01
N LEU A 667 3.14 -11.98 22.83
CA LEU A 667 2.04 -12.68 22.18
C LEU A 667 1.93 -14.10 22.76
N MET A 668 0.84 -14.38 23.46
CA MET A 668 0.63 -15.66 24.16
C MET A 668 -0.74 -16.24 23.88
N GLN A 669 -0.80 -17.56 23.78
CA GLN A 669 -2.06 -18.29 23.66
C GLN A 669 -2.81 -18.36 25.01
N ASN A 670 -4.12 -18.18 24.97
CA ASN A 670 -5.05 -18.37 26.09
C ASN A 670 -5.68 -19.77 26.06
N ASP A 671 -6.32 -20.15 27.18
CA ASP A 671 -7.06 -21.44 27.29
C ASP A 671 -8.24 -21.55 26.30
N ASP A 672 -8.71 -20.41 25.76
CA ASP A 672 -9.73 -20.35 24.71
C ASP A 672 -9.18 -20.64 23.30
N GLY A 673 -7.86 -20.81 23.17
CA GLY A 673 -7.16 -21.03 21.90
C GLY A 673 -6.77 -19.75 21.17
N GLY A 674 -7.26 -18.58 21.59
CA GLY A 674 -6.89 -17.28 21.00
C GLY A 674 -5.50 -16.81 21.43
N TRP A 675 -4.92 -15.89 20.67
CA TRP A 675 -3.61 -15.29 20.90
C TRP A 675 -3.74 -13.82 21.24
N TYR A 676 -3.12 -13.45 22.36
CA TYR A 676 -3.29 -12.15 23.00
C TYR A 676 -1.93 -11.54 23.34
N LEU A 677 -1.83 -10.22 23.23
CA LEU A 677 -0.70 -9.45 23.76
C LEU A 677 -0.88 -9.29 25.26
N LYS A 678 0.07 -9.77 26.06
CA LYS A 678 0.00 -9.76 27.52
C LYS A 678 1.18 -9.07 28.14
N SER A 679 0.90 -8.23 29.11
CA SER A 679 1.86 -7.60 30.02
C SER A 679 1.86 -8.20 31.43
N ALA A 680 1.35 -9.42 31.55
CA ALA A 680 1.42 -10.20 32.78
C ALA A 680 2.00 -11.58 32.49
N ALA A 681 2.96 -11.99 33.31
CA ALA A 681 3.58 -13.29 33.15
C ALA A 681 2.55 -14.39 33.47
N THR A 682 2.52 -15.44 32.65
CA THR A 682 1.83 -16.67 33.06
C THR A 682 2.51 -17.21 34.31
N PRO A 683 1.78 -17.54 35.40
CA PRO A 683 2.41 -18.04 36.61
C PRO A 683 3.26 -19.25 36.26
N LEU A 684 4.56 -19.18 36.56
CA LEU A 684 5.47 -20.31 36.44
C LEU A 684 4.80 -21.51 37.12
N SER A 685 4.59 -22.60 36.39
CA SER A 685 4.08 -23.83 36.99
C SER A 685 5.08 -24.26 38.06
N SER A 686 4.80 -23.96 39.33
CA SER A 686 5.64 -24.38 40.44
C SER A 686 5.79 -25.90 40.39
N PRO A 687 7.00 -26.46 40.46
CA PRO A 687 7.17 -27.92 40.50
C PRO A 687 6.36 -28.47 41.69
N PRO A 688 5.67 -29.62 41.54
CA PRO A 688 4.81 -30.13 42.60
C PRO A 688 5.63 -30.31 43.87
N LEU A 689 5.25 -29.58 44.91
CA LEU A 689 5.81 -29.71 46.26
C LEU A 689 5.70 -31.19 46.66
N PRO A 690 6.78 -31.86 47.09
CA PRO A 690 6.71 -33.26 47.49
C PRO A 690 5.68 -33.41 48.61
N THR A 691 4.64 -34.20 48.34
CA THR A 691 3.62 -34.59 49.33
C THR A 691 4.31 -35.09 50.60
N PRO A 692 4.04 -34.52 51.78
CA PRO A 692 4.52 -35.07 53.03
C PRO A 692 3.85 -36.43 53.22
N THR A 693 4.64 -37.49 53.29
CA THR A 693 4.15 -38.80 53.73
C THR A 693 3.81 -38.71 55.21
N ASP A 694 2.51 -38.76 55.49
CA ASP A 694 1.92 -39.05 56.80
C ASP A 694 2.34 -40.48 57.21
N ASP A 695 3.20 -40.57 58.23
CA ASP A 695 3.38 -41.79 59.00
C ASP A 695 3.60 -41.45 60.49
N THR A 696 2.47 -41.47 61.22
CA THR A 696 2.28 -42.03 62.58
C THR A 696 2.50 -41.09 63.80
N PRO A 697 1.99 -41.44 65.02
CA PRO A 697 0.67 -41.00 65.49
C PRO A 697 0.70 -40.29 66.86
N ASP A 698 -0.41 -39.58 67.11
CA ASP A 698 -0.87 -38.92 68.33
C ASP A 698 -0.45 -39.54 69.69
N ASN A 699 0.13 -38.69 70.55
CA ASN A 699 -0.02 -38.74 72.01
C ASN A 699 0.11 -37.32 72.62
N LYS A 700 -1.06 -36.70 72.89
CA LYS A 700 -1.47 -35.80 74.03
C LYS A 700 -0.46 -35.66 75.21
N PRO A 701 -0.40 -34.55 76.03
CA PRO A 701 -1.41 -33.52 76.32
C PRO A 701 -1.04 -32.02 76.34
N ASP A 702 -2.06 -31.23 76.01
CA ASP A 702 -2.52 -29.96 76.59
C ASP A 702 -2.09 -29.67 78.05
N ASP A 703 -1.53 -28.47 78.28
CA ASP A 703 -1.61 -27.71 79.53
C ASP A 703 -0.99 -26.31 79.35
N THR A 704 -1.81 -25.28 79.16
CA THR A 704 -1.99 -24.10 80.04
C THR A 704 -2.38 -22.81 79.28
N PRO A 705 -3.37 -22.07 79.81
CA PRO A 705 -3.80 -20.77 79.29
C PRO A 705 -3.04 -19.63 79.98
N ASP A 706 -2.74 -18.55 79.27
CA ASP A 706 -2.64 -17.25 79.94
C ASP A 706 -3.04 -16.08 79.03
N ASP A 707 -3.91 -15.28 79.63
CA ASP A 707 -4.48 -14.03 79.18
C ASP A 707 -3.42 -12.92 79.08
N LYS A 708 -3.47 -12.10 78.03
CA LYS A 708 -3.41 -10.64 78.21
C LYS A 708 -3.96 -9.88 76.99
N PRO A 709 -4.54 -8.69 77.23
CA PRO A 709 -5.53 -8.06 76.36
C PRO A 709 -4.92 -7.21 75.25
N ASP A 710 -5.65 -7.26 74.14
CA ASP A 710 -5.77 -6.26 73.09
C ASP A 710 -6.09 -4.87 73.65
N ASP A 711 -5.28 -3.89 73.27
CA ASP A 711 -5.54 -2.46 73.40
C ASP A 711 -4.67 -1.71 72.36
N THR A 712 -5.13 -1.61 71.11
CA THR A 712 -5.06 -0.35 70.34
C THR A 712 -6.14 -0.29 69.25
N PRO A 713 -6.75 0.89 69.00
CA PRO A 713 -7.94 1.02 68.16
C PRO A 713 -7.63 0.97 66.67
N ASP A 714 -8.39 0.10 66.00
CA ASP A 714 -8.57 0.04 64.55
C ASP A 714 -9.46 1.21 64.10
N ASP A 715 -8.93 2.13 63.30
CA ASP A 715 -9.70 3.13 62.53
C ASP A 715 -9.53 2.82 61.04
N LYS A 716 -10.19 1.76 60.57
CA LYS A 716 -10.47 1.53 59.15
C LYS A 716 -11.94 1.83 58.87
N PRO A 717 -12.28 2.70 57.89
CA PRO A 717 -13.66 2.91 57.51
C PRO A 717 -14.27 1.66 56.85
N ASP A 718 -15.46 1.31 57.34
CA ASP A 718 -16.42 0.34 56.82
C ASP A 718 -16.81 0.66 55.37
N ASP A 719 -16.53 -0.26 54.43
CA ASP A 719 -17.31 -0.40 53.21
C ASP A 719 -18.12 -1.71 53.25
N ARG A 720 -19.44 -1.57 53.27
CA ARG A 720 -20.42 -2.63 53.34
C ARG A 720 -21.43 -2.42 52.22
N GLY A 721 -21.51 -3.35 51.25
CA GLY A 721 -22.67 -3.35 50.36
C GLY A 721 -22.81 -4.27 49.14
N THR A 722 -22.44 -5.57 49.18
CA THR A 722 -23.11 -6.73 48.48
C THR A 722 -23.14 -6.84 46.92
N PRO A 723 -23.47 -8.01 46.31
CA PRO A 723 -23.12 -9.41 46.61
C PRO A 723 -22.75 -10.29 45.37
N GLY A 724 -21.76 -11.20 45.52
CA GLY A 724 -21.78 -12.58 44.97
C GLY A 724 -21.23 -12.86 43.55
N GLY A 725 -20.05 -13.50 43.48
CA GLY A 725 -19.52 -14.17 42.29
C GLY A 725 -18.05 -14.58 42.47
N SER A 726 -17.69 -15.83 42.20
CA SER A 726 -16.50 -16.54 42.71
C SER A 726 -15.13 -16.23 42.09
N VAL A 727 -14.10 -16.51 42.89
CA VAL A 727 -12.66 -16.77 42.61
C VAL A 727 -11.76 -15.54 42.47
N GLY A 728 -11.34 -15.00 43.63
CA GLY A 728 -10.14 -14.16 43.70
C GLY A 728 -8.89 -15.02 43.52
N GLY A 729 -8.42 -15.13 42.28
CA GLY A 729 -7.01 -15.38 42.01
C GLY A 729 -6.23 -14.10 42.32
N THR A 730 -5.05 -14.23 42.91
CA THR A 730 -4.06 -13.15 42.92
C THR A 730 -3.87 -12.67 41.48
N PRO A 731 -3.85 -11.35 41.19
CA PRO A 731 -3.52 -10.84 39.87
C PRO A 731 -2.19 -11.46 39.41
N PRO A 732 -2.07 -11.88 38.14
CA PRO A 732 -0.80 -12.39 37.62
C PRO A 732 0.27 -11.31 37.79
N PRO A 733 1.52 -11.69 38.13
CA PRO A 733 2.59 -10.72 38.31
C PRO A 733 2.80 -9.96 36.99
N PRO A 734 2.95 -8.63 37.04
CA PRO A 734 3.26 -7.83 35.85
C PRO A 734 4.55 -8.27 35.17
N GLU A 735 4.65 -8.01 33.88
CA GLU A 735 5.88 -8.08 33.11
C GLU A 735 6.37 -6.66 32.83
N PHE A 736 7.30 -6.17 33.66
CA PHE A 736 7.90 -4.85 33.48
C PHE A 736 9.02 -4.88 32.42
N GLN A 737 9.22 -3.74 31.76
CA GLN A 737 10.30 -3.58 30.79
C GLN A 737 11.68 -3.50 31.47
N PRO A 738 12.78 -3.90 30.80
CA PRO A 738 14.11 -3.98 31.42
C PRO A 738 14.72 -2.66 31.90
N GLY A 739 14.15 -1.52 31.52
CA GLY A 739 14.53 -0.21 32.06
C GLY A 739 13.86 0.14 33.40
N ALA A 740 12.71 -0.47 33.72
CA ALA A 740 11.91 -0.13 34.88
C ALA A 740 12.64 -0.30 36.23
N PRO A 741 13.41 -1.40 36.48
CA PRO A 741 14.24 -1.54 37.67
C PRO A 741 15.21 -0.38 37.90
N VAL A 742 15.86 0.08 36.82
CA VAL A 742 16.84 1.16 36.87
C VAL A 742 16.16 2.51 37.14
N TYR A 743 15.00 2.75 36.53
CA TYR A 743 14.21 3.96 36.78
C TYR A 743 13.72 4.03 38.23
N GLU A 744 13.29 2.91 38.82
CA GLU A 744 12.82 2.84 40.21
C GLU A 744 13.90 3.29 41.21
N VAL A 745 15.16 2.87 41.00
CA VAL A 745 16.27 3.11 41.93
C VAL A 745 16.86 4.52 41.82
N TYR A 746 16.66 5.20 40.69
CA TYR A 746 17.36 6.43 40.36
C TYR A 746 17.28 7.55 41.43
N PRO A 747 16.12 7.86 42.04
CA PRO A 747 16.04 8.88 43.10
C PRO A 747 16.94 8.60 44.31
N GLN A 748 17.11 7.33 44.68
CA GLN A 748 17.88 6.94 45.87
C GLN A 748 19.39 7.12 45.63
N VAL A 749 19.86 6.92 44.39
CA VAL A 749 21.25 7.22 43.98
C VAL A 749 21.54 8.72 44.14
N LEU A 750 20.61 9.58 43.72
CA LEU A 750 20.75 11.03 43.88
C LEU A 750 20.70 11.45 45.35
N TRP A 751 19.88 10.79 46.18
CA TRP A 751 19.84 11.02 47.63
C TRP A 751 21.16 10.71 48.33
N ALA A 752 21.85 9.61 47.97
CA ALA A 752 23.15 9.26 48.56
C ALA A 752 24.21 10.37 48.36
N LEU A 753 24.14 11.06 47.22
CA LEU A 753 24.99 12.23 46.93
C LEU A 753 24.54 13.51 47.64
N ASN A 754 23.28 13.59 48.07
CA ASN A 754 22.68 14.79 48.69
C ASN A 754 22.58 14.73 50.23
N ASP A 755 23.09 13.68 50.87
CA ASP A 755 23.01 13.53 52.32
C ASP A 755 23.88 14.54 53.10
N LEU A 756 23.45 14.87 54.33
CA LEU A 756 24.11 15.85 55.20
C LEU A 756 24.77 15.18 56.42
N PRO A 757 26.06 15.45 56.68
CA PRO A 757 26.77 14.83 57.79
C PRO A 757 26.30 15.33 59.16
N THR A 758 26.63 14.61 60.22
CA THR A 758 26.55 15.15 61.59
C THR A 758 27.65 16.20 61.84
N LEU A 759 27.51 16.99 62.91
CA LEU A 759 28.56 17.91 63.33
C LEU A 759 29.90 17.17 63.55
N TYR A 760 29.89 15.96 64.13
CA TYR A 760 31.10 15.16 64.34
C TYR A 760 31.78 14.78 63.04
N GLN A 761 31.01 14.24 62.10
CA GLN A 761 31.53 13.84 60.80
C GLN A 761 32.10 15.03 60.02
N ARG A 762 31.55 16.24 60.22
CA ARG A 762 32.07 17.45 59.58
C ARG A 762 33.37 17.93 60.23
N VAL A 763 33.38 18.13 61.55
CA VAL A 763 34.48 18.85 62.23
C VAL A 763 35.44 17.96 63.01
N GLY A 764 35.17 16.65 63.13
CA GLY A 764 36.00 15.64 63.81
C GLY A 764 36.00 15.69 65.34
N ALA A 765 35.79 16.87 65.92
CA ALA A 765 35.66 17.09 67.36
C ALA A 765 34.78 18.31 67.62
N ARG A 766 33.89 18.22 68.62
CA ARG A 766 32.93 19.30 68.94
C ARG A 766 33.55 20.50 69.64
N HIS A 767 34.63 20.31 70.40
CA HIS A 767 35.32 21.37 71.14
C HIS A 767 36.83 21.10 71.23
N GLU A 768 37.64 22.13 70.99
CA GLU A 768 39.12 22.06 71.11
C GLU A 768 39.62 22.31 72.56
N SER A 769 38.84 22.98 73.42
CA SER A 769 39.34 23.57 74.67
C SER A 769 38.95 22.90 76.00
N GLN A 770 38.45 21.67 76.01
CA GLN A 770 38.18 20.97 77.28
C GLN A 770 39.40 20.30 77.93
N PHE A 771 40.60 20.40 77.36
CA PHE A 771 41.75 19.61 77.82
C PHE A 771 42.74 20.37 78.70
N GLY A 772 42.22 21.32 79.49
CA GLY A 772 42.98 21.97 80.56
C GLY A 772 42.18 22.86 81.53
N LEU A 773 41.38 22.24 82.42
CA LEU A 773 40.87 22.74 83.74
C LEU A 773 39.41 23.29 83.83
N GLY A 774 38.46 22.43 84.25
CA GLY A 774 37.22 22.82 84.94
C GLY A 774 36.21 23.66 84.13
N PRO A 775 35.06 24.05 84.72
CA PRO A 775 34.09 24.91 84.04
C PRO A 775 34.66 26.34 83.99
N ALA A 776 35.51 26.60 83.01
CA ALA A 776 36.03 27.92 82.69
C ALA A 776 35.45 28.38 81.34
N GLU A 777 35.10 29.67 81.30
CA GLU A 777 34.51 30.39 80.17
C GLU A 777 35.19 30.04 78.83
N LEU A 778 34.37 29.76 77.80
CA LEU A 778 34.81 29.62 76.42
C LEU A 778 35.51 30.93 76.00
N THR A 779 36.83 30.90 75.80
CA THR A 779 37.56 32.05 75.23
C THR A 779 37.67 31.87 73.72
N GLY A 780 37.38 32.91 72.93
CA GLY A 780 37.28 32.77 71.47
C GLY A 780 38.60 32.48 70.73
N SER A 781 39.75 32.41 71.41
CA SER A 781 41.00 31.90 70.83
C SER A 781 40.96 30.39 70.50
N ASP A 782 39.95 29.67 70.99
CA ASP A 782 39.75 28.23 70.81
C ASP A 782 39.00 27.86 69.52
N PHE A 783 38.48 28.87 68.83
CA PHE A 783 37.74 28.72 67.58
C PHE A 783 38.32 29.74 66.61
N ALA A 784 39.52 29.49 66.07
CA ALA A 784 40.04 30.31 64.98
C ALA A 784 39.51 29.82 63.63
N ASP A 785 39.67 30.63 62.60
CA ASP A 785 39.28 30.28 61.24
C ASP A 785 39.98 28.98 60.80
N LYS A 786 39.24 28.10 60.12
CA LYS A 786 39.72 26.79 59.71
C LYS A 786 39.48 26.58 58.23
N VAL A 787 40.42 25.91 57.58
CA VAL A 787 40.21 25.30 56.27
C VAL A 787 40.31 23.79 56.42
N TRP A 788 39.43 23.06 55.74
CA TRP A 788 39.35 21.61 55.85
C TRP A 788 39.07 20.95 54.51
N VAL A 789 39.52 19.71 54.40
CA VAL A 789 39.22 18.79 53.30
C VAL A 789 38.79 17.46 53.89
N ARG A 790 37.78 16.82 53.31
CA ARG A 790 37.18 15.58 53.80
C ARG A 790 36.89 14.65 52.63
N LEU A 791 37.28 13.40 52.77
CA LEU A 791 36.89 12.29 51.91
C LEU A 791 35.87 11.44 52.66
N GLU A 792 34.80 11.09 51.99
CA GLU A 792 33.73 10.23 52.48
C GLU A 792 33.52 9.09 51.48
N GLY A 793 33.44 7.87 51.99
CA GLY A 793 33.08 6.68 51.24
C GLY A 793 31.95 5.95 51.96
N GLU A 794 30.97 5.50 51.21
CA GLU A 794 29.81 4.77 51.73
C GLU A 794 29.45 3.65 50.77
N HIS A 795 29.17 2.47 51.31
CA HIS A 795 28.55 1.35 50.61
C HIS A 795 27.21 1.07 51.28
N LEU A 796 26.15 1.05 50.49
CA LEU A 796 24.79 0.80 50.92
C LEU A 796 24.25 -0.40 50.14
N ASP A 797 23.76 -1.40 50.83
CA ASP A 797 23.15 -2.60 50.26
C ASP A 797 21.69 -2.63 50.73
N LEU A 798 20.76 -2.69 49.77
CA LEU A 798 19.32 -2.59 50.01
C LEU A 798 18.56 -3.67 49.24
N GLU A 799 17.90 -4.55 49.99
CA GLU A 799 16.78 -5.38 49.53
C GLU A 799 15.47 -4.75 50.09
N PRO A 800 14.75 -3.93 49.30
CA PRO A 800 13.56 -3.21 49.76
C PRO A 800 12.41 -4.15 50.13
N ASP A 801 11.67 -3.80 51.20
CA ASP A 801 10.47 -4.54 51.63
C ASP A 801 9.30 -4.39 50.66
N ASP A 802 9.21 -3.22 50.01
CA ASP A 802 8.22 -2.91 48.98
C ASP A 802 8.96 -2.35 47.74
N SER A 803 9.00 -3.15 46.68
CA SER A 803 9.55 -2.77 45.38
C SER A 803 8.56 -3.14 44.28
N THR A 804 8.29 -2.19 43.39
CA THR A 804 7.36 -2.39 42.28
C THR A 804 7.92 -3.40 41.28
N THR A 805 9.23 -3.34 41.04
CA THR A 805 9.96 -4.16 40.07
C THR A 805 10.78 -5.27 40.71
N LEU A 806 10.56 -5.58 42.00
CA LEU A 806 11.31 -6.59 42.75
C LEU A 806 12.83 -6.36 42.64
N THR A 807 13.25 -5.10 42.76
CA THR A 807 14.62 -4.67 42.53
C THR A 807 15.37 -4.60 43.84
N GLU A 808 16.47 -5.34 43.89
CA GLU A 808 17.52 -5.22 44.91
C GLU A 808 18.64 -4.35 44.33
N PHE A 809 19.30 -3.53 45.14
CA PHE A 809 20.36 -2.66 44.64
C PHE A 809 21.40 -2.32 45.69
N ASP A 810 22.62 -2.09 45.23
CA ASP A 810 23.71 -1.57 46.03
C ASP A 810 24.21 -0.24 45.47
N ILE A 811 24.63 0.66 46.36
CA ILE A 811 25.11 2.01 46.02
C ILE A 811 26.47 2.24 46.68
N ASP A 812 27.49 2.48 45.86
CA ASP A 812 28.81 2.92 46.28
C ASP A 812 28.96 4.43 46.04
N THR A 813 29.07 5.19 47.12
CA THR A 813 29.23 6.66 47.08
C THR A 813 30.63 7.07 47.52
N THR A 814 31.28 7.97 46.77
CA THR A 814 32.53 8.64 47.16
C THR A 814 32.37 10.15 47.02
N LYS A 815 32.60 10.91 48.10
CA LYS A 815 32.51 12.38 48.12
C LYS A 815 33.82 13.02 48.60
N LEU A 816 34.35 13.95 47.82
CA LEU A 816 35.43 14.86 48.23
C LEU A 816 34.84 16.23 48.54
N GLN A 817 34.95 16.65 49.79
CA GLN A 817 34.47 17.93 50.29
C GLN A 817 35.63 18.83 50.73
N PHE A 818 35.44 20.12 50.59
CA PHE A 818 36.36 21.14 51.09
C PHE A 818 35.57 22.32 51.62
N GLY A 819 36.08 22.96 52.67
CA GLY A 819 35.37 24.07 53.30
C GLY A 819 36.26 24.99 54.12
N ALA A 820 35.66 26.10 54.51
CA ALA A 820 36.26 27.08 55.39
C ALA A 820 35.24 27.51 56.44
N ASP A 821 35.67 27.53 57.70
CA ASP A 821 34.89 27.94 58.86
C ASP A 821 35.46 29.23 59.45
N PHE A 822 34.58 30.14 59.88
CA PHE A 822 34.88 31.45 60.43
C PHE A 822 34.18 31.64 61.77
N ALA A 823 34.92 31.95 62.81
CA ALA A 823 34.36 32.08 64.15
C ALA A 823 34.17 33.54 64.60
N SER A 824 33.28 33.77 65.56
CA SER A 824 33.04 35.08 66.18
C SER A 824 34.15 35.51 67.16
N ASP A 825 34.33 36.83 67.31
CA ASP A 825 35.40 37.52 68.08
C ASP A 825 35.54 37.11 69.56
N GLU A 826 36.74 37.31 70.12
CA GLU A 826 37.33 36.58 71.27
C GLU A 826 36.69 36.80 72.67
N ASN A 827 35.68 37.66 72.82
CA ASN A 827 35.19 38.13 74.14
C ASN A 827 33.68 37.89 74.40
N SER A 828 33.00 36.99 73.69
CA SER A 828 31.59 36.66 73.94
C SER A 828 31.42 35.36 74.72
N GLU A 829 30.48 35.34 75.68
CA GLU A 829 30.00 34.16 76.44
C GLU A 829 29.37 33.07 75.53
N VAL A 830 29.28 33.34 74.23
CA VAL A 830 28.68 32.52 73.19
C VAL A 830 29.61 32.51 71.99
N VAL A 831 29.86 31.35 71.38
CA VAL A 831 30.66 31.22 70.16
C VAL A 831 29.76 30.84 68.98
N PHE A 832 29.92 31.55 67.87
CA PHE A 832 29.27 31.24 66.61
C PHE A 832 30.30 30.94 65.52
N VAL A 833 30.12 29.84 64.80
CA VAL A 833 30.96 29.43 63.67
C VAL A 833 30.11 29.41 62.41
N LEU A 834 30.51 30.16 61.39
CA LEU A 834 29.91 30.14 60.05
C LEU A 834 30.84 29.42 59.09
N GLY A 835 30.33 28.46 58.33
CA GLY A 835 31.11 27.76 57.31
C GLY A 835 30.51 27.88 55.92
N VAL A 836 31.40 27.81 54.93
CA VAL A 836 31.05 27.57 53.52
C VAL A 836 31.83 26.36 53.05
N ASN A 837 31.18 25.50 52.27
CA ASN A 837 31.80 24.29 51.74
C ASN A 837 31.33 24.01 50.31
N GLY A 838 32.06 23.12 49.63
CA GLY A 838 31.65 22.54 48.37
C GLY A 838 32.13 21.10 48.25
N TYR A 839 31.50 20.33 47.36
CA TYR A 839 31.85 18.94 47.12
C TYR A 839 31.79 18.56 45.65
N VAL A 840 32.56 17.52 45.33
CA VAL A 840 32.39 16.69 44.13
C VAL A 840 32.26 15.24 44.59
N GLY A 841 31.26 14.54 44.08
CA GLY A 841 30.99 13.16 44.45
C GLY A 841 30.56 12.31 43.27
N GLN A 842 30.75 11.00 43.41
CA GLN A 842 30.27 9.99 42.49
C GLN A 842 29.48 8.95 43.27
N ALA A 843 28.36 8.51 42.70
CA ALA A 843 27.59 7.37 43.17
C ALA A 843 27.43 6.40 42.00
N PHE A 844 27.80 5.16 42.24
CA PHE A 844 27.59 4.05 41.32
C PHE A 844 26.60 3.10 41.96
N ALA A 845 25.58 2.68 41.21
CA ALA A 845 24.61 1.71 41.67
C ALA A 845 24.48 0.55 40.69
N ASP A 846 24.46 -0.67 41.22
CA ASP A 846 24.10 -1.90 40.49
C ASP A 846 22.70 -2.34 40.93
N THR A 847 21.81 -2.59 39.97
CA THR A 847 20.44 -3.04 40.22
C THR A 847 20.26 -4.49 39.76
N LYS A 848 19.66 -5.33 40.59
CA LYS A 848 19.31 -6.72 40.26
C LYS A 848 17.80 -6.90 40.32
N SER A 849 17.22 -7.42 39.25
CA SER A 849 15.78 -7.69 39.18
C SER A 849 15.48 -8.86 38.25
N SER A 850 14.40 -9.58 38.52
CA SER A 850 13.88 -10.59 37.58
C SER A 850 13.47 -10.02 36.22
N TYR A 851 13.26 -8.71 36.11
CA TYR A 851 12.89 -8.01 34.87
C TYR A 851 14.10 -7.50 34.08
N GLY A 852 15.29 -7.54 34.67
CA GLY A 852 16.54 -7.11 34.03
C GLY A 852 17.46 -6.39 35.02
N ASP A 853 18.74 -6.70 34.92
CA ASP A 853 19.80 -6.02 35.67
C ASP A 853 20.20 -4.72 34.98
N GLY A 854 20.84 -3.83 35.72
CA GLY A 854 21.25 -2.52 35.22
C GLY A 854 22.18 -1.79 36.15
N SER A 855 22.57 -0.59 35.75
CA SER A 855 23.48 0.27 36.50
C SER A 855 23.19 1.76 36.32
N ILE A 856 23.57 2.55 37.32
CA ILE A 856 23.46 4.01 37.34
C ILE A 856 24.82 4.58 37.75
N ASP A 857 25.38 5.48 36.94
CA ASP A 857 26.56 6.27 37.29
C ASP A 857 26.14 7.74 37.40
N ALA A 858 26.20 8.30 38.62
CA ALA A 858 25.81 9.67 38.90
C ALA A 858 27.00 10.47 39.46
N THR A 859 27.26 11.64 38.88
CA THR A 859 28.22 12.60 39.40
C THR A 859 27.50 13.81 39.99
N GLY A 860 27.80 14.14 41.24
CA GLY A 860 27.21 15.26 41.97
C GLY A 860 28.20 16.38 42.26
N TYR A 861 27.76 17.62 42.09
CA TYR A 861 28.47 18.82 42.53
C TYR A 861 27.58 19.63 43.46
N GLY A 862 28.07 20.04 44.61
CA GLY A 862 27.26 20.86 45.50
C GLY A 862 28.03 21.90 46.29
N ILE A 863 27.26 22.85 46.81
CA ILE A 863 27.70 23.96 47.65
C ILE A 863 26.88 23.98 48.92
N GLY A 864 27.55 24.22 50.05
CA GLY A 864 26.94 24.19 51.36
C GLY A 864 27.29 25.39 52.23
N ILE A 865 26.39 25.69 53.16
CA ILE A 865 26.57 26.66 54.23
C ILE A 865 26.31 25.97 55.57
N THR A 866 27.08 26.35 56.59
CA THR A 866 26.92 25.81 57.94
C THR A 866 26.92 26.94 58.97
N GLY A 867 26.22 26.72 60.08
CA GLY A 867 26.15 27.66 61.19
C GLY A 867 26.06 26.91 62.51
N THR A 868 27.12 26.95 63.30
CA THR A 868 27.18 26.28 64.61
C THR A 868 27.18 27.29 65.73
N TRP A 869 26.24 27.14 66.65
CA TRP A 869 26.14 27.88 67.89
C TRP A 869 26.59 26.98 69.04
N TYR A 870 27.60 27.41 69.79
CA TYR A 870 28.07 26.75 71.00
C TYR A 870 27.69 27.60 72.22
N GLY A 871 26.96 27.00 73.17
CA GLY A 871 26.50 27.64 74.39
C GLY A 871 27.26 27.17 75.64
N ASP A 872 27.05 27.88 76.74
CA ASP A 872 27.65 27.56 78.03
C ASP A 872 27.28 26.15 78.51
N ALA A 873 28.21 25.49 79.21
CA ALA A 873 28.05 24.13 79.73
C ALA A 873 27.87 23.02 78.67
N GLY A 874 28.46 23.19 77.47
CA GLY A 874 28.65 22.14 76.49
C GLY A 874 27.41 21.78 75.65
N GLY A 875 26.46 22.72 75.53
CA GLY A 875 25.35 22.61 74.58
C GLY A 875 25.68 23.22 73.22
N TYR A 876 25.12 22.67 72.14
CA TYR A 876 25.26 23.25 70.80
C TYR A 876 24.00 23.08 69.95
N ILE A 877 23.91 23.93 68.93
CA ILE A 877 22.98 23.81 67.80
C ILE A 877 23.81 23.97 66.52
N ASP A 878 23.67 23.06 65.58
CA ASP A 878 24.28 23.12 64.25
C ASP A 878 23.19 23.20 63.18
N LEU A 879 23.38 24.10 62.23
CA LEU A 879 22.53 24.27 61.06
C LEU A 879 23.34 24.01 59.80
N GLN A 880 22.77 23.28 58.86
CA GLN A 880 23.39 23.02 57.56
C GLN A 880 22.38 23.23 56.45
N GLY A 881 22.85 23.75 55.32
CA GLY A 881 22.09 23.82 54.08
C GLY A 881 23.01 23.52 52.90
N GLN A 882 22.54 22.73 51.94
CA GLN A 882 23.28 22.31 50.76
C GLN A 882 22.39 22.40 49.52
N TYR A 883 22.98 22.82 48.40
CA TYR A 883 22.39 22.74 47.07
C TYR A 883 23.33 21.95 46.17
N SER A 884 22.77 21.06 45.35
CA SER A 884 23.48 20.04 44.60
C SER A 884 22.92 19.99 43.17
N VAL A 885 23.78 19.73 42.20
CA VAL A 885 23.42 19.41 40.82
C VAL A 885 24.03 18.06 40.46
N PHE A 886 23.31 17.28 39.66
CA PHE A 886 23.65 15.91 39.30
C PHE A 886 23.66 15.75 37.78
N ASP A 887 24.56 14.90 37.31
CA ASP A 887 24.66 14.43 35.92
C ASP A 887 24.76 12.90 35.99
N SER A 888 23.85 12.19 35.34
CA SER A 888 23.73 10.74 35.48
C SER A 888 23.58 10.01 34.14
N GLU A 889 24.17 8.81 34.08
CA GLU A 889 24.00 7.85 33.00
C GLU A 889 23.30 6.59 33.54
N LEU A 890 22.23 6.16 32.87
CA LEU A 890 21.40 5.01 33.25
C LEU A 890 21.52 3.93 32.16
N LYS A 891 21.77 2.69 32.56
CA LYS A 891 21.96 1.55 31.65
C LYS A 891 21.19 0.32 32.12
N SER A 892 20.57 -0.37 31.18
CA SER A 892 20.06 -1.73 31.33
C SER A 892 20.97 -2.71 30.60
N ASP A 893 21.23 -3.87 31.19
CA ASP A 893 22.05 -4.91 30.57
C ASP A 893 21.37 -5.59 29.36
N VAL A 894 20.04 -5.45 29.26
CA VAL A 894 19.23 -6.04 28.19
C VAL A 894 19.14 -5.10 26.98
N VAL A 895 18.84 -3.83 27.23
CA VAL A 895 18.48 -2.87 26.16
C VAL A 895 19.54 -1.77 25.95
N GLY A 896 20.55 -1.71 26.82
CA GLY A 896 21.66 -0.76 26.71
C GLY A 896 21.38 0.57 27.40
N SER A 897 21.74 1.68 26.74
CA SER A 897 21.59 3.02 27.30
C SER A 897 20.11 3.39 27.45
N LEU A 898 19.68 3.69 28.68
CA LEU A 898 18.34 4.21 28.97
C LEU A 898 18.31 5.74 28.93
N SER A 899 19.34 6.37 29.50
CA SER A 899 19.60 7.80 29.41
C SER A 899 21.10 8.05 29.56
N SER A 900 21.66 8.96 28.76
CA SER A 900 23.11 9.24 28.75
C SER A 900 23.50 10.59 29.36
N ASP A 901 22.51 11.43 29.68
CA ASP A 901 22.69 12.81 30.18
C ASP A 901 21.48 13.25 31.01
N SER A 902 21.12 12.46 32.03
CA SER A 902 20.04 12.85 32.95
C SER A 902 20.56 13.86 33.96
N ASP A 903 20.17 15.12 33.76
CA ASP A 903 20.44 16.22 34.67
C ASP A 903 19.49 16.16 35.89
N GLY A 904 20.00 16.55 37.06
CA GLY A 904 19.18 16.67 38.26
C GLY A 904 19.63 17.75 39.24
N GLU A 905 18.75 18.06 40.19
CA GLU A 905 19.00 19.01 41.25
C GLU A 905 18.57 18.48 42.62
N GLY A 906 19.28 18.91 43.66
CA GLY A 906 19.00 18.52 45.03
C GLY A 906 19.22 19.64 46.02
N TYR A 907 18.45 19.60 47.10
CA TYR A 907 18.67 20.48 48.24
C TYR A 907 18.51 19.68 49.54
N ALA A 908 19.31 20.03 50.54
CA ALA A 908 19.22 19.41 51.85
C ALA A 908 19.41 20.46 52.94
N VAL A 909 18.67 20.32 54.03
CA VAL A 909 18.80 21.17 55.22
C VAL A 909 18.77 20.30 56.48
N SER A 910 19.60 20.62 57.46
CA SER A 910 19.56 19.93 58.75
C SER A 910 19.72 20.87 59.94
N ILE A 911 19.11 20.45 61.05
CA ILE A 911 19.31 21.03 62.37
C ILE A 911 19.72 19.93 63.34
N GLU A 912 20.90 20.06 63.94
CA GLU A 912 21.40 19.18 64.99
C GLU A 912 21.47 19.94 66.31
N ALA A 913 21.12 19.30 67.41
CA ALA A 913 21.34 19.82 68.75
C ALA A 913 21.87 18.71 69.66
N GLY A 914 22.77 19.07 70.58
CA GLY A 914 23.27 18.14 71.57
C GLY A 914 23.76 18.85 72.83
N LYS A 915 23.94 18.07 73.90
CA LYS A 915 24.37 18.61 75.20
C LYS A 915 25.26 17.66 75.95
N LEU A 916 26.49 18.08 76.21
CA LEU A 916 27.42 17.35 77.06
C LEU A 916 26.85 17.20 78.48
N LEU A 917 26.85 15.98 79.00
CA LEU A 917 26.39 15.66 80.36
C LEU A 917 27.57 15.41 81.29
N SER A 918 28.31 16.48 81.61
CA SER A 918 29.51 16.42 82.45
C SER A 918 29.30 15.84 83.87
N ASP A 919 28.07 15.89 84.39
CA ASP A 919 27.71 15.39 85.73
C ASP A 919 27.53 13.85 85.78
N LEU A 920 27.45 13.18 84.63
CA LEU A 920 27.28 11.73 84.48
C LEU A 920 28.63 10.99 84.30
N ASN A 921 29.75 11.64 84.62
CA ASN A 921 31.10 11.12 84.47
C ASN A 921 31.39 9.91 85.39
N TRP A 922 31.05 8.69 84.95
CA TRP A 922 31.08 7.46 85.76
C TRP A 922 32.49 6.94 86.10
N THR A 923 33.56 7.50 85.51
CA THR A 923 34.96 7.08 85.78
C THR A 923 35.98 8.23 85.89
N GLY A 924 35.58 9.48 85.66
CA GLY A 924 36.47 10.64 85.62
C GLY A 924 37.22 10.83 84.29
N GLU A 925 36.98 9.98 83.28
CA GLU A 925 37.77 9.94 82.04
C GLU A 925 36.92 9.83 80.75
N TRP A 926 35.60 9.79 80.86
CA TRP A 926 34.69 9.59 79.73
C TRP A 926 33.52 10.56 79.80
N ASP A 927 33.22 11.17 78.66
CA ASP A 927 32.14 12.14 78.47
C ASP A 927 30.98 11.50 77.69
N LEU A 928 29.74 11.86 78.05
CA LEU A 928 28.53 11.37 77.40
C LEU A 928 27.75 12.55 76.83
N THR A 929 27.34 12.43 75.57
CA THR A 929 26.56 13.49 74.93
C THR A 929 25.41 12.94 74.10
N PRO A 930 24.15 13.09 74.54
CA PRO A 930 22.99 12.91 73.68
C PRO A 930 22.94 13.97 72.57
N GLN A 931 22.43 13.54 71.42
CA GLN A 931 22.30 14.31 70.19
C GLN A 931 20.95 14.01 69.52
N ALA A 932 20.38 15.00 68.86
CA ALA A 932 19.27 14.82 67.95
C ALA A 932 19.49 15.66 66.69
N GLN A 933 19.20 15.12 65.52
CA GLN A 933 19.27 15.84 64.25
C GLN A 933 18.00 15.58 63.44
N LEU A 934 17.46 16.62 62.83
CA LEU A 934 16.39 16.51 61.85
C LEU A 934 16.95 16.95 60.50
N ILE A 935 16.77 16.13 59.46
CA ILE A 935 17.31 16.32 58.12
C ILE A 935 16.12 16.29 57.15
N TYR A 936 15.98 17.32 56.33
CA TYR A 936 15.07 17.33 55.18
C TYR A 936 15.92 17.38 53.91
N ALA A 937 15.68 16.46 52.99
CA ALA A 937 16.40 16.37 51.73
C ALA A 937 15.43 16.11 50.58
N ARG A 938 15.74 16.65 49.40
CA ARG A 938 15.08 16.30 48.14
C ARG A 938 16.11 16.22 47.04
N ALA A 939 15.98 15.25 46.15
CA ALA A 939 16.72 15.19 44.90
C ALA A 939 15.76 14.81 43.76
N SER A 940 15.80 15.53 42.66
CA SER A 940 14.95 15.31 41.50
C SER A 940 15.78 15.38 40.23
N PHE A 941 15.29 14.76 39.16
CA PHE A 941 15.90 14.80 37.83
C PHE A 941 14.93 15.39 36.81
N ASP A 942 15.47 15.94 35.72
CA ASP A 942 14.70 16.44 34.59
C ASP A 942 14.04 15.26 33.84
N ASP A 943 12.80 15.47 33.39
CA ASP A 943 12.07 14.47 32.61
C ASP A 943 12.84 14.09 31.33
N PHE A 944 12.92 12.80 31.03
CA PHE A 944 13.59 12.30 29.83
C PHE A 944 12.76 11.22 29.12
N GLU A 945 13.08 10.98 27.85
CA GLU A 945 12.47 9.93 27.03
C GLU A 945 13.40 8.72 27.00
N GLY A 946 12.89 7.56 27.35
CA GLY A 946 13.61 6.28 27.28
C GLY A 946 13.73 5.75 25.84
N PRO A 947 14.40 4.60 25.65
CA PRO A 947 14.68 4.07 24.32
C PRO A 947 13.43 3.59 23.56
N PHE A 948 12.29 3.40 24.25
CA PHE A 948 11.04 2.93 23.66
C PHE A 948 9.99 4.05 23.52
N GLY A 949 10.40 5.30 23.72
CA GLY A 949 9.53 6.48 23.64
C GLY A 949 8.73 6.76 24.92
N GLU A 950 9.00 6.01 26.00
CA GLU A 950 8.38 6.23 27.30
C GLU A 950 8.90 7.49 27.98
N THR A 951 8.03 8.27 28.63
CA THR A 951 8.44 9.43 29.42
C THR A 951 8.72 9.02 30.86
N VAL A 952 9.92 9.31 31.34
CA VAL A 952 10.35 9.07 32.72
C VAL A 952 10.43 10.40 33.46
N SER A 953 9.75 10.51 34.59
CA SER A 953 9.62 11.77 35.35
C SER A 953 9.70 11.57 36.86
N THR A 954 10.18 12.59 37.56
CA THR A 954 10.28 12.56 39.02
C THR A 954 8.88 12.61 39.67
N ASN A 955 8.61 11.74 40.67
CA ASN A 955 7.40 11.82 41.49
C ASN A 955 7.69 12.32 42.91
N GLN A 956 7.65 11.43 43.90
CA GLN A 956 7.92 11.73 45.30
C GLN A 956 9.41 11.52 45.55
N THR A 957 10.13 12.56 45.97
CA THR A 957 11.57 12.47 46.26
C THR A 957 11.99 13.26 47.49
N ASP A 958 11.05 13.54 48.37
CA ASP A 958 11.27 14.21 49.65
C ASP A 958 11.58 13.17 50.74
N SER A 959 12.60 13.44 51.56
CA SER A 959 12.95 12.68 52.77
C SER A 959 12.96 13.61 53.98
N LEU A 960 12.45 13.12 55.12
CA LEU A 960 12.50 13.79 56.42
C LEU A 960 12.97 12.80 57.49
N ARG A 961 14.28 12.80 57.74
CA ARG A 961 14.93 11.85 58.65
C ARG A 961 15.22 12.46 60.01
N LEU A 962 14.83 11.77 61.09
CA LEU A 962 15.24 12.07 62.46
C LEU A 962 16.35 11.12 62.89
N ARG A 963 17.48 11.66 63.33
CA ARG A 963 18.55 10.94 64.04
C ARG A 963 18.46 11.23 65.52
N LEU A 964 18.44 10.18 66.34
CA LEU A 964 18.65 10.24 67.79
C LEU A 964 19.95 9.50 68.11
N GLY A 965 20.96 10.23 68.57
CA GLY A 965 22.29 9.70 68.80
C GLY A 965 22.78 9.91 70.23
N THR A 966 23.73 9.10 70.66
CA THR A 966 24.55 9.40 71.83
C THR A 966 26.00 9.10 71.53
N SER A 967 26.90 9.98 71.98
CA SER A 967 28.33 9.75 71.92
C SER A 967 28.91 9.43 73.29
N ILE A 968 29.95 8.60 73.29
CA ILE A 968 30.84 8.37 74.43
C ILE A 968 32.25 8.76 73.97
N ASP A 969 32.83 9.75 74.65
CA ASP A 969 34.04 10.42 74.22
C ASP A 969 35.16 10.27 75.25
N ARG A 970 36.40 10.14 74.78
CA ARG A 970 37.61 10.20 75.60
C ARG A 970 38.67 11.01 74.92
N VAL A 971 39.31 11.90 75.68
CA VAL A 971 40.46 12.65 75.21
C VAL A 971 41.71 12.33 76.00
N ARG A 972 42.86 12.38 75.31
CA ARG A 972 44.19 12.22 75.87
C ARG A 972 45.10 13.32 75.35
N GLN A 973 45.76 14.02 76.26
CA GLN A 973 46.81 14.97 75.95
C GLN A 973 48.15 14.23 75.89
N ALA A 974 49.01 14.58 74.92
CA ALA A 974 50.35 14.03 74.81
C ALA A 974 51.27 14.62 75.89
N GLU A 975 52.41 13.96 76.14
CA GLU A 975 53.37 14.38 77.18
C GLU A 975 53.98 15.77 76.95
N ASN A 976 53.96 16.28 75.70
CA ASN A 976 54.41 17.62 75.35
C ASN A 976 53.42 18.73 75.76
N GLY A 977 52.18 18.38 76.12
CA GLY A 977 51.13 19.33 76.50
C GLY A 977 50.50 20.10 75.34
N GLU A 978 51.01 19.96 74.11
CA GLU A 978 50.57 20.70 72.91
C GLU A 978 49.72 19.82 71.98
N ASP A 979 50.01 18.51 71.88
CA ASP A 979 49.25 17.59 71.02
C ASP A 979 48.14 16.88 71.81
N TRP A 980 47.03 16.57 71.15
CA TRP A 980 45.92 15.84 71.76
C TRP A 980 45.25 14.86 70.79
N SER A 981 44.71 13.79 71.36
CA SER A 981 43.94 12.77 70.65
C SER A 981 42.58 12.61 71.31
N HIS A 982 41.51 12.61 70.51
CA HIS A 982 40.13 12.35 70.92
C HIS A 982 39.64 11.09 70.23
N TYR A 983 39.03 10.21 71.01
CA TYR A 983 38.39 8.99 70.52
C TYR A 983 36.95 9.00 70.97
N TYR A 984 36.04 8.60 70.10
CA TYR A 984 34.63 8.56 70.43
C TYR A 984 33.95 7.36 69.79
N GLY A 985 32.89 6.89 70.44
CA GLY A 985 31.94 5.93 69.89
C GLY A 985 30.55 6.55 69.86
N LEU A 986 29.80 6.26 68.80
CA LEU A 986 28.43 6.73 68.57
C LEU A 986 27.49 5.54 68.49
N ALA A 987 26.30 5.71 69.05
CA ALA A 987 25.16 4.86 68.78
C ALA A 987 24.00 5.74 68.32
N ASN A 988 23.50 5.51 67.11
CA ASN A 988 22.46 6.30 66.47
C ASN A 988 21.25 5.45 66.14
N LEU A 989 20.09 6.07 66.17
CA LEU A 989 18.84 5.57 65.64
C LEU A 989 18.33 6.59 64.62
N TYR A 990 18.05 6.16 63.40
CA TYR A 990 17.45 6.98 62.36
C TYR A 990 16.02 6.53 62.10
N TYR A 991 15.11 7.49 61.92
CA TYR A 991 13.74 7.23 61.53
C TYR A 991 13.34 8.12 60.35
N GLU A 992 12.84 7.53 59.27
CA GLU A 992 12.30 8.23 58.09
C GLU A 992 10.78 8.45 58.24
N PHE A 993 10.37 9.72 58.19
CA PHE A 993 8.97 10.11 58.34
C PHE A 993 8.20 10.16 57.02
N LEU A 994 8.87 10.34 55.89
CA LEU A 994 8.24 10.45 54.57
C LEU A 994 8.52 9.19 53.77
N ASP A 995 7.45 8.54 53.30
CA ASP A 995 7.56 7.31 52.53
C ASP A 995 7.49 7.57 51.02
N ARG A 996 8.02 6.59 50.28
CA ARG A 996 7.90 6.36 48.83
C ARG A 996 8.68 7.31 47.93
N PRO A 997 10.02 7.23 47.89
CA PRO A 997 10.73 7.64 46.69
C PRO A 997 10.13 6.92 45.48
N GLY A 998 9.82 7.66 44.42
CA GLY A 998 9.21 7.06 43.25
C GLY A 998 9.41 7.86 41.98
N VAL A 999 9.27 7.13 40.88
CA VAL A 999 9.40 7.62 39.51
C VAL A 999 8.12 7.29 38.76
N ILE A 1000 7.70 8.18 37.86
CA ILE A 1000 6.59 7.94 36.95
C ILE A 1000 7.15 7.58 35.57
N VAL A 1001 6.75 6.42 35.05
CA VAL A 1001 7.00 5.97 33.68
C VAL A 1001 5.66 5.93 32.95
N ASP A 1002 5.41 6.89 32.06
CA ASP A 1002 4.14 7.05 31.32
C ASP A 1002 2.87 6.94 32.19
N GLY A 1003 2.92 7.52 33.39
CA GLY A 1003 1.80 7.53 34.34
C GLY A 1003 1.76 6.35 35.31
N ILE A 1004 2.66 5.38 35.18
CA ILE A 1004 2.84 4.27 36.12
C ILE A 1004 3.88 4.66 37.16
N GLU A 1005 3.48 4.63 38.43
CA GLU A 1005 4.38 4.91 39.56
C GLU A 1005 5.18 3.66 39.90
N LEU A 1006 6.51 3.78 39.89
CA LEU A 1006 7.46 2.80 40.38
C LEU A 1006 8.01 3.29 41.73
N ILE A 1007 7.91 2.46 42.75
CA ILE A 1007 8.37 2.75 44.12
C ILE A 1007 9.32 1.66 44.62
N GLY A 1008 10.33 2.08 45.39
CA GLY A 1008 11.20 1.20 46.17
C GLY A 1008 11.40 1.76 47.57
N GLU A 1009 10.97 1.04 48.62
CA GLU A 1009 10.98 1.53 50.00
C GLU A 1009 12.00 0.77 50.89
N ALA A 1010 12.98 1.49 51.42
CA ALA A 1010 13.92 0.98 52.43
C ALA A 1010 13.31 1.01 53.85
N ASP A 1011 13.89 0.26 54.78
CA ASP A 1011 13.47 0.24 56.19
C ASP A 1011 13.39 1.66 56.77
N ARG A 1012 12.30 1.97 57.46
CA ARG A 1012 12.13 3.31 58.05
C ARG A 1012 13.00 3.53 59.28
N LEU A 1013 13.37 2.46 59.99
CA LEU A 1013 14.09 2.52 61.26
C LEU A 1013 15.47 1.86 61.14
N TRP A 1014 16.53 2.67 61.21
CA TRP A 1014 17.91 2.20 61.10
C TRP A 1014 18.67 2.39 62.41
N GLY A 1015 19.48 1.39 62.77
CA GLY A 1015 20.45 1.49 63.87
C GLY A 1015 21.86 1.62 63.31
N GLU A 1016 22.67 2.51 63.89
CA GLU A 1016 24.07 2.69 63.48
C GLU A 1016 25.00 2.70 64.70
N LEU A 1017 26.14 2.03 64.58
CA LEU A 1017 27.26 2.12 65.50
C LEU A 1017 28.47 2.67 64.75
N ALA A 1018 29.07 3.74 65.28
CA ALA A 1018 30.28 4.32 64.70
C ALA A 1018 31.39 4.52 65.73
N LEU A 1019 32.63 4.48 65.24
CA LEU A 1019 33.84 4.74 66.00
C LEU A 1019 34.67 5.76 65.24
N GLY A 1020 35.05 6.83 65.93
CA GLY A 1020 35.84 7.89 65.34
C GLY A 1020 36.93 8.40 66.26
N GLY A 1021 37.81 9.20 65.67
CA GLY A 1021 38.84 9.86 66.43
C GLY A 1021 39.53 10.97 65.65
N ASN A 1022 40.19 11.83 66.41
CA ASN A 1022 40.92 12.99 65.94
C ASN A 1022 42.30 13.03 66.60
N TYR A 1023 43.33 13.37 65.83
CA TYR A 1023 44.67 13.66 66.32
C TYR A 1023 45.10 15.04 65.84
N ALA A 1024 45.37 15.94 66.79
CA ALA A 1024 45.78 17.30 66.52
C ALA A 1024 47.20 17.58 67.06
N TRP A 1025 47.97 18.36 66.32
CA TRP A 1025 49.36 18.70 66.63
C TRP A 1025 49.68 20.17 66.34
N ASP A 1026 50.85 20.63 66.81
CA ASP A 1026 51.31 22.03 66.69
C ASP A 1026 50.30 23.00 67.33
N ASP A 1027 49.95 22.74 68.61
CA ASP A 1027 48.96 23.52 69.38
C ASP A 1027 47.59 23.57 68.69
N GLY A 1028 47.14 22.43 68.17
CA GLY A 1028 45.87 22.30 67.46
C GLY A 1028 45.85 22.97 66.08
N ARG A 1029 46.99 23.45 65.57
CA ARG A 1029 47.05 24.08 64.24
C ARG A 1029 46.66 23.14 63.12
N TYR A 1030 47.01 21.87 63.24
CA TYR A 1030 46.66 20.85 62.25
C TYR A 1030 45.98 19.68 62.94
N ALA A 1031 45.01 19.06 62.28
CA ALA A 1031 44.43 17.82 62.75
C ALA A 1031 44.01 16.90 61.62
N ILE A 1032 44.11 15.60 61.88
CA ILE A 1032 43.52 14.53 61.07
C ILE A 1032 42.43 13.85 61.90
N TYR A 1033 41.30 13.58 61.29
CA TYR A 1033 40.18 12.92 61.92
C TYR A 1033 39.53 11.93 60.98
N GLY A 1034 38.83 10.96 61.55
CA GLY A 1034 38.06 10.02 60.76
C GLY A 1034 37.09 9.24 61.63
N GLU A 1035 36.12 8.66 60.96
CA GLU A 1035 35.04 7.87 61.54
C GLU A 1035 34.76 6.67 60.64
N ALA A 1036 34.48 5.53 61.24
CA ALA A 1036 33.95 4.37 60.55
C ALA A 1036 32.64 3.96 61.22
N GLY A 1037 31.59 3.79 60.42
CA GLY A 1037 30.23 3.47 60.86
C GLY A 1037 29.71 2.20 60.19
N PHE A 1038 28.88 1.46 60.92
CA PHE A 1038 28.09 0.36 60.40
C PHE A 1038 26.62 0.57 60.76
N GLY A 1039 25.77 0.67 59.75
CA GLY A 1039 24.33 0.81 59.85
C GLY A 1039 23.60 -0.45 59.42
N MET A 1040 22.41 -0.69 59.99
CA MET A 1040 21.49 -1.75 59.54
C MET A 1040 20.04 -1.30 59.70
N GLY A 1041 19.17 -1.76 58.80
CA GLY A 1041 17.73 -1.73 59.01
C GLY A 1041 17.37 -2.56 60.24
N LEU A 1042 16.46 -2.08 61.09
CA LEU A 1042 16.08 -2.81 62.31
C LEU A 1042 14.90 -3.78 62.09
N ASP A 1043 14.18 -3.63 60.98
CA ASP A 1043 13.14 -4.58 60.61
C ASP A 1043 13.79 -5.75 59.84
N ASN A 1044 14.72 -5.49 58.92
CA ASN A 1044 15.45 -6.50 58.13
C ASN A 1044 16.99 -6.35 58.17
N PRO A 1045 17.66 -6.62 59.32
CA PRO A 1045 19.08 -6.32 59.50
C PRO A 1045 20.07 -7.18 58.70
N ALA A 1046 19.61 -8.25 58.04
CA ALA A 1046 20.44 -9.11 57.20
C ALA A 1046 20.48 -8.64 55.74
N ASP A 1047 19.43 -7.93 55.31
CA ASP A 1047 19.10 -7.68 53.91
C ASP A 1047 19.22 -6.17 53.58
N GLN A 1048 19.47 -5.34 54.60
CA GLN A 1048 19.70 -3.90 54.46
C GLN A 1048 20.79 -3.42 55.42
N PHE A 1049 21.95 -3.01 54.89
CA PHE A 1049 23.05 -2.51 55.70
C PHE A 1049 23.87 -1.42 55.01
N SER A 1050 24.59 -0.63 55.79
CA SER A 1050 25.52 0.38 55.29
C SER A 1050 26.86 0.33 55.99
N VAL A 1051 27.91 0.62 55.24
CA VAL A 1051 29.28 0.77 55.73
C VAL A 1051 29.78 2.14 55.30
N GLN A 1052 30.10 3.00 56.25
CA GLN A 1052 30.60 4.35 55.97
C GLN A 1052 31.98 4.56 56.56
N ALA A 1053 32.84 5.28 55.84
CA ALA A 1053 34.13 5.74 56.32
C ALA A 1053 34.39 7.20 55.92
N THR A 1054 34.81 8.02 56.87
CA THR A 1054 35.22 9.40 56.63
C THR A 1054 36.66 9.62 57.06
N LEU A 1055 37.39 10.45 56.29
CA LEU A 1055 38.74 10.89 56.61
C LEU A 1055 38.85 12.39 56.29
N GLY A 1056 39.16 13.18 57.30
CA GLY A 1056 39.28 14.62 57.20
C GLY A 1056 40.65 15.13 57.66
N PHE A 1057 41.06 16.24 57.07
CA PHE A 1057 42.19 17.05 57.49
C PHE A 1057 41.74 18.50 57.65
N ARG A 1058 42.15 19.15 58.73
CA ARG A 1058 41.86 20.56 59.00
C ARG A 1058 43.10 21.33 59.43
N MET A 1059 43.15 22.59 59.05
CA MET A 1059 44.20 23.54 59.41
C MET A 1059 43.60 24.84 59.95
N ARG A 1060 44.08 25.26 61.13
CA ARG A 1060 43.87 26.57 61.75
C ARG A 1060 44.85 27.58 61.15
N TRP A 1061 44.39 28.78 60.77
CA TRP A 1061 45.26 29.81 60.15
C TRP A 1061 45.18 31.18 60.79
#